data_AF-A0AA90H241-F1
#
_entry.id   AF-A0AA90H241-F1
#
_cell.length_a   1.000
_cell.length_b   1.000
_cell.length_c   1.000
_cell.angle_alpha   90.00
_cell.angle_beta   90.00
_cell.angle_gamma   90.00
#
_symmetry.space_group_name_H-M   'P 1'
#
loop_
_entity.id
_entity.type
_entity.pdbx_description
1 polymer ?
#
loop_
_entity_poly.entity_id
_entity_poly.type
_entity_poly.pdbx_seq_one_letter_code
_entity_poly.pdbx_strand_id
1 'polypeptide(L)'
;MTTPIRQFQPLTASPLLTGAGVQDGSADLAVRLAREATLTSQSITGLLAIAEATVADRIATALDERTDLPPELLARLVAHRPDLRRATAQLKNVLFPASTGACHTFARTVAALAHRPESLQHEHLSGARFQAAAAAADPDVLVELLGHLFTTAPLAGPVDAALGALLNARAELLPTAFDRAAAAARERTRRTRLAAALASRRGETVREIAEHTGGLTLAAERWYDALTAAAETPEQAGHALALAVVAAPALLTGQAAACPWPGVRRRWNQLLAHRPQGNTTRWDEAWSRAAANADGSRWDTSQRSLISAYDLLADHIRTTYPDASAPPTPDTCWAADPAGRELLHEIADHLTGHLGQSPLVHFDDTQLIRFVRALAKNRRDKIPGVLHVHGLIAAIKAARSKTALLTRAVRTDLGIVIPARNEAHRLTGTGRTDDPLTAKLAQLSWLLSSCPDTRATVLLVDEAADGATAQAAQQLAPHHPGINVATSVRPDTGSAKGGAVLWGLRQLLEAGHSIVAYTDFDLTYPLDQLGLHVAALDRPGTGAVIGSRRLPDSHGYYPPAGPTPATRLYRRTVSELLDLNVTDPQAGFKAFTAEALTDVLPQMVDRSLAFDTELLATVQAAGHHLTEVGIAALHRYVDGQTGTPRDYDAMLTAVRDQAVRLGLDPAERTTPTWDRIRQAGSLAAAASLDLGVVPGPR
;
A
#
# COMPACT_ATOMS: atom_id res chain seq x y z
N MET A 1 -66.58 16.88 -13.95
CA MET A 1 -65.90 15.58 -14.12
C MET A 1 -64.62 15.83 -14.89
N THR A 2 -63.48 15.82 -14.22
CA THR A 2 -62.16 15.94 -14.86
C THR A 2 -61.85 14.65 -15.60
N THR A 3 -61.84 14.69 -16.93
CA THR A 3 -61.42 13.57 -17.78
C THR A 3 -60.01 13.15 -17.35
N PRO A 4 -59.77 11.88 -17.02
CA PRO A 4 -58.43 11.46 -16.61
C PRO A 4 -57.46 11.70 -17.76
N ILE A 5 -56.41 12.47 -17.49
CA ILE A 5 -55.29 12.67 -18.42
C ILE A 5 -54.61 11.31 -18.56
N ARG A 6 -54.81 10.65 -19.71
CA ARG A 6 -54.08 9.41 -20.04
C ARG A 6 -52.64 9.79 -20.33
N GLN A 7 -51.74 9.49 -19.38
CA GLN A 7 -50.31 9.52 -19.66
C GLN A 7 -49.94 8.29 -20.50
N PHE A 8 -49.50 8.52 -21.73
CA PHE A 8 -48.94 7.47 -22.58
C PHE A 8 -47.47 7.30 -22.23
N GLN A 9 -47.12 6.12 -21.72
CA GLN A 9 -45.71 5.77 -21.47
C GLN A 9 -45.03 5.30 -22.78
N PRO A 10 -43.70 5.46 -22.90
CA PRO A 10 -42.94 4.82 -23.97
C PRO A 10 -43.18 3.31 -23.96
N LEU A 11 -43.21 2.68 -25.14
CA LEU A 11 -43.43 1.24 -25.26
C LEU A 11 -42.49 0.43 -24.36
N THR A 12 -41.24 0.85 -24.21
CA THR A 12 -40.22 0.23 -23.34
C THR A 12 -40.55 0.21 -21.85
N ALA A 13 -41.43 1.10 -21.38
CA ALA A 13 -41.91 1.16 -20.00
C ALA A 13 -43.24 0.40 -19.79
N SER A 14 -43.81 -0.17 -20.86
CA SER A 14 -45.07 -0.90 -20.79
C SER A 14 -44.99 -2.07 -19.79
N PRO A 15 -45.98 -2.23 -18.88
CA PRO A 15 -46.07 -3.39 -17.98
C PRO A 15 -46.07 -4.74 -18.72
N LEU A 16 -46.51 -4.74 -19.99
CA LEU A 16 -46.48 -5.89 -20.89
C LEU A 16 -45.04 -6.34 -21.23
N LEU A 17 -44.08 -5.41 -21.24
CA LEU A 17 -42.67 -5.66 -21.55
C LEU A 17 -41.76 -5.66 -20.32
N THR A 18 -42.28 -5.30 -19.14
CA THR A 18 -41.50 -5.11 -17.90
C THR A 18 -42.00 -5.94 -16.70
N GLY A 19 -43.19 -6.56 -16.74
CA GLY A 19 -43.82 -7.25 -15.60
C GLY A 19 -44.02 -8.77 -15.78
N ALA A 20 -44.20 -9.48 -14.66
CA ALA A 20 -44.49 -10.91 -14.61
C ALA A 20 -46.00 -11.18 -14.73
N GLY A 21 -46.46 -11.57 -15.93
CA GLY A 21 -47.80 -12.12 -16.16
C GLY A 21 -48.60 -11.39 -17.24
N VAL A 22 -49.02 -12.12 -18.27
CA VAL A 22 -49.89 -11.63 -19.35
C VAL A 22 -51.35 -11.82 -18.94
N GLN A 23 -52.14 -10.74 -18.83
CA GLN A 23 -53.62 -10.81 -18.81
C GLN A 23 -54.15 -11.01 -20.25
N ASP A 24 -55.33 -11.59 -20.44
CA ASP A 24 -55.88 -11.91 -21.78
C ASP A 24 -55.89 -10.73 -22.77
N GLY A 25 -56.10 -9.49 -22.31
CA GLY A 25 -56.02 -8.29 -23.16
C GLY A 25 -54.60 -7.86 -23.55
N SER A 26 -53.59 -8.27 -22.78
CA SER A 26 -52.18 -8.00 -23.03
C SER A 26 -51.59 -8.96 -24.08
N ALA A 27 -52.15 -10.16 -24.24
CA ALA A 27 -51.73 -11.16 -25.22
C ALA A 27 -51.87 -10.66 -26.68
N ASP A 28 -53.07 -10.17 -27.03
CA ASP A 28 -53.35 -9.66 -28.38
C ASP A 28 -52.56 -8.39 -28.68
N LEU A 29 -52.33 -7.56 -27.68
CA LEU A 29 -51.49 -6.37 -27.81
C LEU A 29 -50.03 -6.76 -28.07
N ALA A 30 -49.49 -7.76 -27.39
CA ALA A 30 -48.13 -8.25 -27.60
C ALA A 30 -47.94 -8.78 -29.04
N VAL A 31 -48.92 -9.53 -29.56
CA VAL A 31 -48.90 -10.04 -30.95
C VAL A 31 -48.99 -8.91 -31.97
N ARG A 32 -49.81 -7.87 -31.73
CA ARG A 32 -49.87 -6.68 -32.60
C ARG A 32 -48.56 -5.89 -32.57
N LEU A 33 -47.97 -5.69 -31.39
CA LEU A 33 -46.68 -5.03 -31.25
C LEU A 33 -45.57 -5.78 -31.98
N ALA A 34 -45.54 -7.11 -31.85
CA ALA A 34 -44.63 -7.96 -32.59
C ALA A 34 -44.75 -7.75 -34.11
N ARG A 35 -45.99 -7.66 -34.62
CA ARG A 35 -46.32 -7.55 -36.05
C ARG A 35 -46.04 -6.15 -36.64
N GLU A 36 -46.41 -5.09 -35.94
CA GLU A 36 -46.57 -3.75 -36.54
C GLU A 36 -45.64 -2.68 -35.96
N ALA A 37 -45.09 -2.87 -34.76
CA ALA A 37 -44.30 -1.82 -34.11
C ALA A 37 -42.87 -1.73 -34.65
N THR A 38 -42.28 -0.54 -34.61
CA THR A 38 -40.82 -0.38 -34.72
C THR A 38 -40.17 -0.92 -33.46
N LEU A 39 -39.53 -2.09 -33.56
CA LEU A 39 -38.95 -2.77 -32.40
C LEU A 39 -37.58 -2.21 -32.05
N THR A 40 -37.27 -2.22 -30.75
CA THR A 40 -35.93 -1.98 -30.20
C THR A 40 -35.41 -3.27 -29.56
N SER A 41 -34.12 -3.32 -29.25
CA SER A 41 -33.50 -4.45 -28.54
C SER A 41 -34.17 -4.76 -27.20
N GLN A 42 -34.68 -3.75 -26.49
CA GLN A 42 -35.44 -3.93 -25.24
C GLN A 42 -36.85 -4.47 -25.51
N SER A 43 -37.56 -3.92 -26.50
CA SER A 43 -38.94 -4.34 -26.83
C SER A 43 -38.99 -5.79 -27.32
N ILE A 44 -38.05 -6.21 -28.16
CA ILE A 44 -38.02 -7.59 -28.64
C ILE A 44 -37.65 -8.57 -27.50
N THR A 45 -36.75 -8.19 -26.59
CA THR A 45 -36.43 -9.01 -25.41
C THR A 45 -37.65 -9.16 -24.50
N GLY A 46 -38.42 -8.09 -24.27
CA GLY A 46 -39.66 -8.16 -23.50
C GLY A 46 -40.70 -9.08 -24.16
N LEU A 47 -40.86 -9.01 -25.49
CA LEU A 47 -41.78 -9.90 -26.22
C LEU A 47 -41.34 -11.37 -26.15
N LEU A 48 -40.04 -11.65 -26.28
CA LEU A 48 -39.49 -13.00 -26.22
C LEU A 48 -39.45 -13.59 -24.80
N ALA A 49 -39.57 -12.75 -23.75
CA ALA A 49 -39.64 -13.19 -22.36
C ALA A 49 -41.04 -13.73 -21.97
N ILE A 50 -42.06 -13.52 -22.80
CA ILE A 50 -43.41 -14.04 -22.56
C ILE A 50 -43.39 -15.57 -22.69
N ALA A 51 -43.58 -16.26 -21.56
CA ALA A 51 -43.43 -17.71 -21.44
C ALA A 51 -44.73 -18.50 -21.65
N GLU A 52 -45.89 -17.84 -21.71
CA GLU A 52 -47.17 -18.52 -21.94
C GLU A 52 -47.20 -19.06 -23.37
N ALA A 53 -47.30 -20.39 -23.51
CA ALA A 53 -46.97 -21.09 -24.74
C ALA A 53 -47.81 -20.64 -25.95
N THR A 54 -49.11 -20.42 -25.76
CA THR A 54 -49.99 -20.06 -26.88
C THR A 54 -49.73 -18.65 -27.38
N VAL A 55 -49.46 -17.69 -26.49
CA VAL A 55 -49.09 -16.33 -26.86
C VAL A 55 -47.67 -16.25 -27.39
N ALA A 56 -46.72 -16.98 -26.81
CA ALA A 56 -45.33 -17.03 -27.28
C ALA A 56 -45.25 -17.49 -28.74
N ASP A 57 -46.03 -18.51 -29.14
CA ASP A 57 -46.07 -18.99 -30.51
C ASP A 57 -46.74 -18.01 -31.47
N ARG A 58 -47.78 -17.31 -31.03
CA ARG A 58 -48.42 -16.24 -31.82
C ARG A 58 -47.47 -15.06 -32.04
N ILE A 59 -46.71 -14.68 -31.01
CA ILE A 59 -45.67 -13.64 -31.09
C ILE A 59 -44.55 -14.08 -32.03
N ALA A 60 -44.03 -15.29 -31.87
CA ALA A 60 -42.96 -15.83 -32.71
C ALA A 60 -43.39 -15.92 -34.18
N THR A 61 -44.63 -16.35 -34.45
CA THR A 61 -45.21 -16.36 -35.80
C THR A 61 -45.29 -14.95 -36.38
N ALA A 62 -45.79 -13.98 -35.61
CA ALA A 62 -45.87 -12.59 -36.04
C ALA A 62 -44.50 -11.97 -36.33
N LEU A 63 -43.47 -12.31 -35.55
CA LEU A 63 -42.09 -11.87 -35.77
C LEU A 63 -41.45 -12.56 -36.99
N ASP A 64 -41.71 -13.85 -37.22
CA ASP A 64 -41.19 -14.62 -38.37
C ASP A 64 -41.78 -14.14 -39.71
N GLU A 65 -42.96 -13.53 -39.69
CA GLU A 65 -43.59 -12.91 -40.87
C GLU A 65 -42.95 -11.58 -41.28
N ARG A 66 -42.17 -10.94 -40.39
CA ARG A 66 -41.54 -9.64 -40.68
C ARG A 66 -40.36 -9.77 -41.63
N THR A 67 -40.15 -8.75 -42.44
CA THR A 67 -39.04 -8.65 -43.41
C THR A 67 -38.22 -7.37 -43.24
N ASP A 68 -38.63 -6.50 -42.30
CA ASP A 68 -38.08 -5.18 -42.02
C ASP A 68 -37.21 -5.15 -40.76
N LEU A 69 -36.96 -6.32 -40.14
CA LEU A 69 -36.14 -6.39 -38.92
C LEU A 69 -34.66 -6.15 -39.26
N PRO A 70 -33.98 -5.23 -38.55
CA PRO A 70 -32.55 -5.04 -38.72
C PRO A 70 -31.76 -6.28 -38.25
N PRO A 71 -30.52 -6.49 -38.74
CA PRO A 71 -29.72 -7.69 -38.47
C PRO A 71 -29.58 -8.01 -36.97
N GLU A 72 -29.34 -7.02 -36.11
CA GLU A 72 -29.21 -7.24 -34.65
C GLU A 72 -30.48 -7.85 -34.03
N LEU A 73 -31.67 -7.33 -34.37
CA LEU A 73 -32.94 -7.83 -33.84
C LEU A 73 -33.27 -9.21 -34.42
N LEU A 74 -32.93 -9.42 -35.68
CA LEU A 74 -33.10 -10.70 -36.35
C LEU A 74 -32.20 -11.79 -35.74
N ALA A 75 -30.94 -11.47 -35.43
CA ALA A 75 -30.04 -12.35 -34.69
C ALA A 75 -30.59 -12.68 -33.30
N ARG A 76 -31.12 -11.69 -32.57
CA ARG A 76 -31.74 -11.93 -31.26
C ARG A 76 -32.97 -12.83 -31.33
N LEU A 77 -33.83 -12.64 -32.34
CA LEU A 77 -34.99 -13.48 -32.59
C LEU A 77 -34.56 -14.93 -32.87
N VAL A 78 -33.62 -15.13 -33.79
CA VAL A 78 -33.11 -16.47 -34.15
C VAL A 78 -32.42 -17.15 -32.97
N ALA A 79 -31.74 -16.40 -32.10
CA ALA A 79 -31.10 -16.95 -30.91
C ALA A 79 -32.11 -17.53 -29.90
N HIS A 80 -33.27 -16.89 -29.75
CA HIS A 80 -34.32 -17.32 -28.81
C HIS A 80 -35.30 -18.32 -29.42
N ARG A 81 -35.52 -18.26 -30.74
CA ARG A 81 -36.45 -19.11 -31.49
C ARG A 81 -35.77 -19.68 -32.75
N PRO A 82 -34.82 -20.62 -32.60
CA PRO A 82 -34.07 -21.19 -33.74
C PRO A 82 -34.93 -22.06 -34.68
N ASP A 83 -36.13 -22.43 -34.25
CA ASP A 83 -37.15 -23.15 -35.01
C ASP A 83 -37.74 -22.32 -36.17
N LEU A 84 -37.69 -20.99 -36.06
CA LEU A 84 -38.26 -20.05 -37.03
C LEU A 84 -37.52 -20.07 -38.37
N ARG A 85 -38.21 -20.51 -39.41
CA ARG A 85 -37.59 -20.77 -40.73
C ARG A 85 -37.33 -19.49 -41.50
N ARG A 86 -38.26 -18.51 -41.48
CA ARG A 86 -38.13 -17.30 -42.30
C ARG A 86 -37.09 -16.36 -41.71
N ALA A 87 -37.11 -16.13 -40.41
CA ALA A 87 -36.13 -15.33 -39.69
C ALA A 87 -34.72 -15.93 -39.83
N THR A 88 -34.57 -17.25 -39.67
CA THR A 88 -33.27 -17.92 -39.90
C THR A 88 -32.81 -17.78 -41.35
N ALA A 89 -33.72 -17.88 -42.33
CA ALA A 89 -33.38 -17.71 -43.74
C ALA A 89 -32.99 -16.26 -44.07
N GLN A 90 -33.67 -15.27 -43.49
CA GLN A 90 -33.32 -13.86 -43.63
C GLN A 90 -31.95 -13.58 -43.03
N LEU A 91 -31.66 -14.05 -41.81
CA LEU A 91 -30.37 -13.83 -41.16
C LEU A 91 -29.24 -14.48 -41.95
N LYS A 92 -29.47 -15.69 -42.47
CA LYS A 92 -28.55 -16.36 -43.39
C LYS A 92 -28.31 -15.51 -44.64
N ASN A 93 -29.34 -14.94 -45.26
CA ASN A 93 -29.16 -14.12 -46.46
C ASN A 93 -28.41 -12.82 -46.17
N VAL A 94 -28.60 -12.22 -44.98
CA VAL A 94 -27.82 -11.08 -44.52
C VAL A 94 -26.33 -11.47 -44.34
N LEU A 95 -26.06 -12.60 -43.71
CA LEU A 95 -24.69 -13.12 -43.54
C LEU A 95 -24.01 -13.55 -44.85
N PHE A 96 -24.79 -13.91 -45.87
CA PHE A 96 -24.31 -14.43 -47.16
C PHE A 96 -24.98 -13.74 -48.35
N PRO A 97 -24.69 -12.46 -48.65
CA PRO A 97 -25.33 -11.74 -49.74
C PRO A 97 -25.13 -12.40 -51.12
N ALA A 98 -23.96 -13.01 -51.35
CA ALA A 98 -23.63 -13.73 -52.58
C ALA A 98 -24.15 -15.19 -52.62
N SER A 99 -24.90 -15.63 -51.60
CA SER A 99 -25.43 -17.00 -51.42
C SER A 99 -24.38 -18.14 -51.41
N THR A 100 -23.10 -17.83 -51.59
CA THR A 100 -22.00 -18.79 -51.56
C THR A 100 -21.75 -19.23 -50.12
N GLY A 101 -21.69 -20.55 -49.87
CA GLY A 101 -21.46 -21.08 -48.51
C GLY A 101 -22.62 -20.90 -47.53
N ALA A 102 -23.81 -20.48 -48.00
CA ALA A 102 -24.94 -20.15 -47.13
C ALA A 102 -25.42 -21.35 -46.30
N CYS A 103 -25.46 -21.17 -44.97
CA CYS A 103 -25.78 -22.24 -44.03
C CYS A 103 -26.75 -21.76 -42.94
N HIS A 104 -27.92 -22.39 -42.83
CA HIS A 104 -28.91 -22.07 -41.79
C HIS A 104 -28.38 -22.38 -40.38
N THR A 105 -27.62 -23.47 -40.24
CA THR A 105 -27.00 -23.83 -38.96
C THR A 105 -25.99 -22.76 -38.54
N PHE A 106 -25.18 -22.24 -39.47
CA PHE A 106 -24.24 -21.15 -39.19
C PHE A 106 -24.95 -19.87 -38.74
N ALA A 107 -26.04 -19.47 -39.40
CA ALA A 107 -26.84 -18.31 -39.00
C ALA A 107 -27.37 -18.43 -37.56
N ARG A 108 -27.85 -19.63 -37.18
CA ARG A 108 -28.24 -19.92 -35.79
C ARG A 108 -27.05 -19.86 -34.83
N THR A 109 -25.88 -20.35 -35.24
CA THR A 109 -24.65 -20.28 -34.43
C THR A 109 -24.22 -18.85 -34.17
N VAL A 110 -24.22 -17.96 -35.17
CA VAL A 110 -23.89 -16.54 -34.99
C VAL A 110 -24.92 -15.84 -34.09
N ALA A 111 -26.20 -16.11 -34.29
CA ALA A 111 -27.27 -15.61 -33.43
C ALA A 111 -27.11 -16.06 -31.96
N ALA A 112 -26.88 -17.36 -31.74
CA ALA A 112 -26.63 -17.92 -30.42
C ALA A 112 -25.37 -17.30 -29.79
N LEU A 113 -24.28 -17.15 -30.55
CA LEU A 113 -23.06 -16.50 -30.07
C LEU A 113 -23.31 -15.06 -29.60
N ALA A 114 -24.14 -14.30 -30.34
CA ALA A 114 -24.43 -12.90 -30.04
C ALA A 114 -25.34 -12.72 -28.81
N HIS A 115 -26.27 -13.63 -28.54
CA HIS A 115 -27.34 -13.37 -27.55
C HIS A 115 -27.63 -14.50 -26.56
N ARG A 116 -27.21 -15.74 -26.85
CA ARG A 116 -27.46 -16.94 -26.03
C ARG A 116 -26.29 -17.94 -26.12
N PRO A 117 -25.07 -17.56 -25.71
CA PRO A 117 -23.89 -18.38 -25.93
C PRO A 117 -23.94 -19.76 -25.23
N GLU A 118 -24.80 -19.92 -24.22
CA GLU A 118 -25.07 -21.19 -23.55
C GLU A 118 -25.81 -22.21 -24.43
N SER A 119 -26.46 -21.79 -25.53
CA SER A 119 -27.17 -22.68 -26.46
C SER A 119 -26.32 -23.13 -27.66
N LEU A 120 -25.04 -22.77 -27.69
CA LEU A 120 -24.12 -23.12 -28.78
C LEU A 120 -23.92 -24.64 -28.91
N GLN A 121 -24.09 -25.15 -30.12
CA GLN A 121 -23.78 -26.54 -30.46
C GLN A 121 -22.28 -26.70 -30.74
N HIS A 122 -21.51 -27.09 -29.73
CA HIS A 122 -20.05 -27.19 -29.81
C HIS A 122 -19.55 -28.12 -30.93
N GLU A 123 -20.25 -29.20 -31.24
CA GLU A 123 -19.92 -30.13 -32.33
C GLU A 123 -19.94 -29.46 -33.71
N HIS A 124 -20.78 -28.43 -33.91
CA HIS A 124 -20.85 -27.74 -35.19
C HIS A 124 -19.61 -26.88 -35.44
N LEU A 125 -19.04 -26.28 -34.39
CA LEU A 125 -17.91 -25.33 -34.48
C LEU A 125 -16.64 -25.96 -35.08
N SER A 126 -16.46 -27.28 -34.95
CA SER A 126 -15.32 -28.02 -35.49
C SER A 126 -15.57 -28.63 -36.88
N GLY A 127 -16.79 -28.53 -37.42
CA GLY A 127 -17.17 -29.18 -38.67
C GLY A 127 -16.72 -28.41 -39.93
N ALA A 128 -16.42 -29.14 -41.00
CA ALA A 128 -16.05 -28.56 -42.30
C ALA A 128 -17.11 -27.59 -42.87
N ARG A 129 -18.40 -27.87 -42.59
CA ARG A 129 -19.52 -26.99 -42.96
C ARG A 129 -19.48 -25.64 -42.26
N PHE A 130 -19.07 -25.60 -40.98
CA PHE A 130 -18.90 -24.36 -40.25
C PHE A 130 -17.72 -23.57 -40.79
N GLN A 131 -16.60 -24.25 -41.08
CA GLN A 131 -15.41 -23.60 -41.64
C GLN A 131 -15.72 -22.93 -42.98
N ALA A 132 -16.37 -23.64 -43.91
CA ALA A 132 -16.76 -23.09 -45.21
C ALA A 132 -17.72 -21.89 -45.08
N ALA A 133 -18.69 -21.97 -44.16
CA ALA A 133 -19.63 -20.89 -43.90
C ALA A 133 -18.96 -19.68 -43.23
N ALA A 134 -18.06 -19.89 -42.27
CA ALA A 134 -17.32 -18.82 -41.60
C ALA A 134 -16.39 -18.05 -42.55
N ALA A 135 -15.76 -18.75 -43.49
CA ALA A 135 -14.92 -18.15 -44.53
C ALA A 135 -15.74 -17.30 -45.53
N ALA A 136 -16.96 -17.75 -45.86
CA ALA A 136 -17.83 -17.07 -46.84
C ALA A 136 -18.72 -15.96 -46.23
N ALA A 137 -18.84 -15.90 -44.91
CA ALA A 137 -19.69 -14.91 -44.23
C ALA A 137 -19.15 -13.48 -44.38
N ASP A 138 -20.08 -12.53 -44.54
CA ASP A 138 -19.77 -11.11 -44.65
C ASP A 138 -19.15 -10.57 -43.35
N PRO A 139 -17.89 -10.08 -43.36
CA PRO A 139 -17.22 -9.59 -42.18
C PRO A 139 -17.88 -8.36 -41.55
N ASP A 140 -18.50 -7.47 -42.33
CA ASP A 140 -19.08 -6.24 -41.80
C ASP A 140 -20.36 -6.56 -41.02
N VAL A 141 -21.15 -7.52 -41.51
CA VAL A 141 -22.29 -8.08 -40.79
C VAL A 141 -21.85 -8.78 -39.51
N LEU A 142 -20.73 -9.52 -39.53
CA LEU A 142 -20.19 -10.13 -38.31
C LEU A 142 -19.76 -9.07 -37.28
N VAL A 143 -19.20 -7.93 -37.69
CA VAL A 143 -18.92 -6.80 -36.78
C VAL A 143 -20.22 -6.25 -36.20
N GLU A 144 -21.25 -6.02 -37.02
CA GLU A 144 -22.54 -5.51 -36.58
C GLU A 144 -23.17 -6.40 -35.49
N LEU A 145 -23.17 -7.71 -35.72
CA LEU A 145 -23.81 -8.68 -34.82
C LEU A 145 -23.00 -8.97 -33.56
N LEU A 146 -21.66 -9.07 -33.68
CA LEU A 146 -20.78 -9.55 -32.61
C LEU A 146 -19.97 -8.42 -31.95
N GLY A 147 -20.08 -7.18 -32.43
CA GLY A 147 -19.26 -6.04 -31.99
C GLY A 147 -19.30 -5.79 -30.48
N HIS A 148 -20.45 -6.00 -29.85
CA HIS A 148 -20.60 -5.86 -28.41
C HIS A 148 -19.73 -6.84 -27.60
N LEU A 149 -19.38 -8.00 -28.16
CA LEU A 149 -18.46 -8.96 -27.53
C LEU A 149 -17.01 -8.46 -27.52
N PHE A 150 -16.66 -7.53 -28.40
CA PHE A 150 -15.30 -7.01 -28.49
C PHE A 150 -15.01 -5.92 -27.45
N THR A 151 -16.04 -5.34 -26.83
CA THR A 151 -15.91 -4.26 -25.83
C THR A 151 -16.17 -4.72 -24.39
N THR A 152 -16.58 -5.99 -24.18
CA THR A 152 -16.95 -6.53 -22.87
C THR A 152 -15.75 -7.09 -22.07
N ALA A 153 -16.04 -7.45 -20.80
CA ALA A 153 -15.16 -8.20 -19.88
C ALA A 153 -14.64 -9.51 -20.52
N PRO A 154 -13.69 -10.25 -19.89
CA PRO A 154 -13.09 -11.44 -20.48
C PRO A 154 -14.14 -12.41 -21.02
N LEU A 155 -13.96 -12.87 -22.26
CA LEU A 155 -14.92 -13.72 -22.94
C LEU A 155 -15.14 -15.01 -22.14
N ALA A 156 -16.41 -15.41 -22.00
CA ALA A 156 -16.79 -16.69 -21.42
C ALA A 156 -16.29 -17.86 -22.29
N GLY A 157 -16.18 -19.05 -21.71
CA GLY A 157 -15.66 -20.25 -22.39
C GLY A 157 -16.30 -20.54 -23.75
N PRO A 158 -17.64 -20.61 -23.86
CA PRO A 158 -18.31 -20.87 -25.14
C PRO A 158 -18.10 -19.77 -26.19
N VAL A 159 -18.07 -18.51 -25.75
CA VAL A 159 -17.88 -17.34 -26.63
C VAL A 159 -16.47 -17.31 -27.20
N ASP A 160 -15.46 -17.50 -26.34
CA ASP A 160 -14.04 -17.55 -26.75
C ASP A 160 -13.77 -18.72 -27.71
N ALA A 161 -14.35 -19.89 -27.44
CA ALA A 161 -14.24 -21.06 -28.32
C ALA A 161 -14.85 -20.81 -29.70
N ALA A 162 -16.05 -20.23 -29.76
CA ALA A 162 -16.73 -19.93 -31.02
C ALA A 162 -16.03 -18.82 -31.83
N LEU A 163 -15.59 -17.75 -31.18
CA LEU A 163 -14.77 -16.71 -31.83
C LEU A 163 -13.44 -17.29 -32.33
N GLY A 164 -12.83 -18.21 -31.59
CA GLY A 164 -11.63 -18.91 -32.04
C GLY A 164 -11.87 -19.77 -33.28
N ALA A 165 -12.99 -20.48 -33.34
CA ALA A 165 -13.38 -21.25 -34.52
C ALA A 165 -13.63 -20.34 -35.74
N LEU A 166 -14.28 -19.19 -35.55
CA LEU A 166 -14.49 -18.19 -36.61
C LEU A 166 -13.17 -17.64 -37.16
N LEU A 167 -12.22 -17.27 -36.28
CA LEU A 167 -10.90 -16.79 -36.68
C LEU A 167 -10.09 -17.87 -37.40
N ASN A 168 -10.08 -19.11 -36.89
CA ASN A 168 -9.36 -20.22 -37.50
C ASN A 168 -9.87 -20.52 -38.91
N ALA A 169 -11.19 -20.51 -39.12
CA ALA A 169 -11.80 -20.73 -40.42
C ALA A 169 -11.49 -19.62 -41.45
N ARG A 170 -11.07 -18.45 -40.95
CA ARG A 170 -10.76 -17.25 -41.76
C ARG A 170 -9.26 -16.95 -41.83
N ALA A 171 -8.41 -17.81 -41.28
CA ALA A 171 -6.97 -17.53 -41.10
C ALA A 171 -6.18 -17.37 -42.41
N GLU A 172 -6.64 -18.01 -43.50
CA GLU A 172 -6.00 -17.91 -44.83
C GLU A 172 -6.51 -16.73 -45.66
N LEU A 173 -7.48 -15.96 -45.16
CA LEU A 173 -8.04 -14.78 -45.82
C LEU A 173 -7.28 -13.50 -45.43
N LEU A 174 -7.41 -12.45 -46.23
CA LEU A 174 -6.92 -11.12 -45.86
C LEU A 174 -7.65 -10.60 -44.60
N PRO A 175 -6.95 -10.17 -43.54
CA PRO A 175 -7.58 -9.76 -42.29
C PRO A 175 -8.53 -8.57 -42.44
N THR A 176 -9.78 -8.76 -42.00
CA THR A 176 -10.85 -7.75 -42.02
C THR A 176 -10.94 -6.99 -40.70
N ALA A 177 -11.87 -6.02 -40.60
CA ALA A 177 -12.15 -5.31 -39.34
C ALA A 177 -12.66 -6.28 -38.25
N PHE A 178 -13.51 -7.24 -38.64
CA PHE A 178 -13.97 -8.32 -37.77
C PHE A 178 -12.80 -9.14 -37.22
N ASP A 179 -11.92 -9.62 -38.10
CA ASP A 179 -10.82 -10.52 -37.69
C ASP A 179 -9.88 -9.83 -36.69
N ARG A 180 -9.58 -8.55 -36.92
CA ARG A 180 -8.76 -7.74 -35.99
C ARG A 180 -9.46 -7.54 -34.63
N ALA A 181 -10.74 -7.18 -34.63
CA ALA A 181 -11.48 -6.92 -33.40
C ALA A 181 -11.70 -8.19 -32.58
N ALA A 182 -12.06 -9.30 -33.23
CA ALA A 182 -12.20 -10.60 -32.60
C ALA A 182 -10.86 -11.14 -32.06
N ALA A 183 -9.77 -11.02 -32.82
CA ALA A 183 -8.44 -11.40 -32.35
C ALA A 183 -8.03 -10.58 -31.13
N ALA A 184 -8.24 -9.26 -31.15
CA ALA A 184 -7.95 -8.39 -30.00
C ALA A 184 -8.78 -8.74 -28.75
N ALA A 185 -10.07 -9.08 -28.91
CA ALA A 185 -10.93 -9.48 -27.81
C ALA A 185 -10.50 -10.82 -27.18
N ARG A 186 -10.13 -11.81 -28.01
CA ARG A 186 -9.57 -13.08 -27.54
C ARG A 186 -8.22 -12.89 -26.88
N GLU A 187 -7.37 -12.02 -27.43
CA GLU A 187 -6.06 -11.73 -26.86
C GLU A 187 -6.17 -11.04 -25.49
N ARG A 188 -7.08 -10.08 -25.35
CA ARG A 188 -7.43 -9.47 -24.06
C ARG A 188 -7.89 -10.54 -23.05
N THR A 189 -8.77 -11.44 -23.48
CA THR A 189 -9.26 -12.55 -22.64
C THR A 189 -8.12 -13.47 -22.21
N ARG A 190 -7.24 -13.86 -23.13
CA ARG A 190 -6.04 -14.68 -22.86
C ARG A 190 -5.14 -13.98 -21.85
N ARG A 191 -4.84 -12.70 -22.04
CA ARG A 191 -4.06 -11.87 -21.12
C ARG A 191 -4.66 -11.86 -19.73
N THR A 192 -5.96 -11.61 -19.60
CA THR A 192 -6.63 -11.59 -18.30
C THR A 192 -6.61 -12.94 -17.61
N ARG A 193 -6.86 -14.05 -18.34
CA ARG A 193 -6.80 -15.41 -17.78
C ARG A 193 -5.41 -15.77 -17.29
N LEU A 194 -4.37 -15.47 -18.07
CA LEU A 194 -2.98 -15.74 -17.67
C LEU A 194 -2.55 -14.88 -16.49
N ALA A 195 -2.90 -13.58 -16.48
CA ALA A 195 -2.63 -12.71 -15.34
C ALA A 195 -3.33 -13.20 -14.06
N ALA A 196 -4.59 -13.66 -14.16
CA ALA A 196 -5.32 -14.23 -13.04
C ALA A 196 -4.70 -15.55 -12.55
N ALA A 197 -4.26 -16.42 -13.47
CA ALA A 197 -3.56 -17.66 -13.12
C ALA A 197 -2.23 -17.38 -12.41
N LEU A 198 -1.45 -16.42 -12.90
CA LEU A 198 -0.21 -15.97 -12.26
C LEU A 198 -0.50 -15.38 -10.87
N ALA A 199 -1.47 -14.49 -10.75
CA ALA A 199 -1.87 -13.92 -9.45
C ALA A 199 -2.31 -15.01 -8.45
N SER A 200 -3.07 -16.00 -8.90
CA SER A 200 -3.50 -17.13 -8.07
C SER A 200 -2.34 -18.03 -7.62
N ARG A 201 -1.24 -18.09 -8.38
CA ARG A 201 -0.07 -18.91 -8.08
C ARG A 201 0.92 -18.21 -7.15
N ARG A 202 0.88 -16.87 -7.02
CA ARG A 202 1.82 -16.07 -6.22
C ARG A 202 2.12 -16.67 -4.86
N GLY A 203 1.09 -16.94 -4.06
CA GLY A 203 1.25 -17.40 -2.68
C GLY A 203 1.97 -18.75 -2.59
N GLU A 204 1.63 -19.68 -3.47
CA GLU A 204 2.25 -21.00 -3.51
C GLU A 204 3.71 -20.93 -3.97
N THR A 205 4.00 -20.20 -5.07
CA THR A 205 5.37 -20.06 -5.56
C THR A 205 6.28 -19.34 -4.55
N VAL A 206 5.81 -18.24 -3.94
CA VAL A 206 6.60 -17.52 -2.93
C VAL A 206 6.92 -18.44 -1.75
N ARG A 207 5.93 -19.20 -1.28
CA ARG A 207 6.11 -20.18 -0.20
C ARG A 207 7.11 -21.28 -0.59
N GLU A 208 6.96 -21.88 -1.76
CA GLU A 208 7.88 -22.91 -2.27
C GLU A 208 9.31 -22.38 -2.36
N ILE A 209 9.53 -21.18 -2.93
CA ILE A 209 10.86 -20.57 -3.00
C ILE A 209 11.41 -20.34 -1.59
N ALA A 210 10.62 -19.76 -0.68
CA ALA A 210 11.05 -19.48 0.68
C ALA A 210 11.43 -20.77 1.43
N GLU A 211 10.64 -21.85 1.31
CA GLU A 211 10.95 -23.16 1.90
C GLU A 211 12.28 -23.74 1.37
N HIS A 212 12.52 -23.66 0.07
CA HIS A 212 13.73 -24.20 -0.57
C HIS A 212 14.98 -23.36 -0.25
N THR A 213 14.84 -22.05 -0.14
CA THR A 213 15.96 -21.12 0.03
C THR A 213 16.35 -20.85 1.48
N GLY A 214 15.76 -21.59 2.43
CA GLY A 214 16.01 -21.36 3.87
C GLY A 214 15.40 -20.06 4.38
N GLY A 215 14.34 -19.59 3.71
CA GLY A 215 13.45 -18.57 4.22
C GLY A 215 13.36 -17.28 3.41
N LEU A 216 14.11 -17.08 2.32
CA LEU A 216 14.26 -15.79 1.59
C LEU A 216 12.95 -15.25 0.95
N THR A 217 11.98 -14.92 1.78
CA THR A 217 10.60 -14.60 1.40
C THR A 217 10.56 -13.25 0.70
N LEU A 218 11.29 -12.25 1.20
CA LEU A 218 11.34 -10.94 0.57
C LEU A 218 11.93 -11.04 -0.85
N ALA A 219 12.98 -11.84 -1.02
CA ALA A 219 13.58 -12.08 -2.32
C ALA A 219 12.62 -12.80 -3.27
N ALA A 220 11.90 -13.81 -2.77
CA ALA A 220 10.90 -14.54 -3.53
C ALA A 220 9.76 -13.61 -3.99
N GLU A 221 9.25 -12.76 -3.10
CA GLU A 221 8.21 -11.78 -3.44
C GLU A 221 8.67 -10.78 -4.49
N ARG A 222 9.85 -10.18 -4.31
CA ARG A 222 10.36 -9.20 -5.29
C ARG A 222 10.71 -9.81 -6.62
N TRP A 223 11.19 -11.05 -6.62
CA TRP A 223 11.38 -11.83 -7.83
C TRP A 223 10.04 -12.07 -8.54
N TYR A 224 9.00 -12.47 -7.80
CA TYR A 224 7.68 -12.73 -8.36
C TYR A 224 6.99 -11.47 -8.88
N ASP A 225 7.11 -10.35 -8.15
CA ASP A 225 6.59 -9.05 -8.56
C ASP A 225 7.28 -8.61 -9.87
N ALA A 226 8.61 -8.75 -9.95
CA ALA A 226 9.36 -8.44 -11.17
C ALA A 226 9.00 -9.37 -12.34
N LEU A 227 8.78 -10.67 -12.06
CA LEU A 227 8.34 -11.66 -13.03
C LEU A 227 6.97 -11.28 -13.62
N THR A 228 6.05 -10.86 -12.74
CA THR A 228 4.71 -10.42 -13.12
C THR A 228 4.77 -9.12 -13.92
N ALA A 229 5.63 -8.17 -13.54
CA ALA A 229 5.82 -6.93 -14.27
C ALA A 229 6.39 -7.16 -15.69
N ALA A 230 7.23 -8.18 -15.87
CA ALA A 230 7.81 -8.54 -17.17
C ALA A 230 6.85 -9.30 -18.11
N ALA A 231 5.68 -9.70 -17.61
CA ALA A 231 4.67 -10.48 -18.33
C ALA A 231 3.67 -9.60 -19.11
N GLU A 232 4.18 -8.75 -20.02
CA GLU A 232 3.36 -7.74 -20.72
C GLU A 232 2.47 -8.33 -21.81
N THR A 233 3.02 -9.25 -22.61
CA THR A 233 2.32 -10.02 -23.64
C THR A 233 1.88 -11.37 -23.06
N PRO A 234 0.86 -12.03 -23.62
CA PRO A 234 0.45 -13.30 -23.05
C PRO A 234 1.36 -14.48 -23.44
N GLU A 235 2.22 -14.37 -24.46
CA GLU A 235 3.39 -15.26 -24.60
C GLU A 235 4.32 -15.13 -23.38
N GLN A 236 4.66 -13.90 -23.00
CA GLN A 236 5.50 -13.64 -21.82
C GLN A 236 4.79 -14.09 -20.54
N ALA A 237 3.48 -13.89 -20.40
CA ALA A 237 2.72 -14.36 -19.25
C ALA A 237 2.67 -15.90 -19.17
N GLY A 238 2.57 -16.58 -20.32
CA GLY A 238 2.71 -18.04 -20.39
C GLY A 238 4.09 -18.52 -19.91
N HIS A 239 5.16 -17.89 -20.37
CA HIS A 239 6.52 -18.18 -19.91
C HIS A 239 6.72 -17.86 -18.42
N ALA A 240 6.16 -16.74 -17.94
CA ALA A 240 6.24 -16.33 -16.54
C ALA A 240 5.54 -17.35 -15.63
N LEU A 241 4.35 -17.83 -16.03
CA LEU A 241 3.63 -18.87 -15.32
C LEU A 241 4.43 -20.18 -15.28
N ALA A 242 5.01 -20.60 -16.41
CA ALA A 242 5.86 -21.79 -16.45
C ALA A 242 7.09 -21.67 -15.52
N LEU A 243 7.75 -20.50 -15.52
CA LEU A 243 8.88 -20.22 -14.64
C LEU A 243 8.47 -20.21 -13.16
N ALA A 244 7.32 -19.64 -12.82
CA ALA A 244 6.79 -19.61 -11.46
C ALA A 244 6.56 -21.01 -10.87
N VAL A 245 6.23 -22.00 -11.71
CA VAL A 245 6.00 -23.39 -11.27
C VAL A 245 7.31 -24.11 -10.92
N VAL A 246 8.41 -23.80 -11.61
CA VAL A 246 9.71 -24.50 -11.41
C VAL A 246 10.74 -23.66 -10.65
N ALA A 247 10.33 -22.49 -10.13
CA ALA A 247 11.24 -21.48 -9.59
C ALA A 247 12.04 -21.97 -8.37
N ALA A 248 11.39 -22.64 -7.43
CA ALA A 248 11.98 -22.98 -6.14
C ALA A 248 13.30 -23.78 -6.24
N PRO A 249 13.36 -24.93 -6.93
CA PRO A 249 14.63 -25.65 -7.12
C PRO A 249 15.59 -24.94 -8.09
N ALA A 250 15.07 -24.21 -9.09
CA ALA A 250 15.90 -23.53 -10.08
C ALA A 250 16.71 -22.36 -9.48
N LEU A 251 16.12 -21.60 -8.57
CA LEU A 251 16.79 -20.46 -7.93
C LEU A 251 17.94 -20.89 -7.01
N LEU A 252 17.85 -22.07 -6.39
CA LEU A 252 18.93 -22.65 -5.57
C LEU A 252 20.14 -23.09 -6.38
N THR A 253 19.93 -23.66 -7.57
CA THR A 253 20.99 -24.24 -8.41
C THR A 253 21.69 -23.19 -9.29
N GLY A 254 21.38 -21.90 -9.09
CA GLY A 254 21.89 -20.82 -9.95
C GLY A 254 21.22 -20.78 -11.33
N GLN A 255 20.21 -21.62 -11.59
CA GLN A 255 19.39 -21.57 -12.82
C GLN A 255 18.48 -20.34 -12.87
N ALA A 256 18.53 -19.45 -11.87
CA ALA A 256 18.09 -18.05 -12.02
C ALA A 256 18.65 -17.40 -13.32
N ALA A 257 19.84 -17.84 -13.78
CA ALA A 257 20.43 -17.45 -15.07
C ALA A 257 19.58 -17.81 -16.31
N ALA A 258 18.67 -18.80 -16.23
CA ALA A 258 17.77 -19.20 -17.31
C ALA A 258 16.51 -18.34 -17.41
N CYS A 259 16.22 -17.46 -16.43
CA CYS A 259 15.13 -16.49 -16.55
C CYS A 259 15.47 -15.49 -17.67
N PRO A 260 14.65 -15.33 -18.72
CA PRO A 260 15.00 -14.51 -19.88
C PRO A 260 15.07 -13.01 -19.54
N TRP A 261 14.36 -12.56 -18.50
CA TRP A 261 14.24 -11.15 -18.15
C TRP A 261 15.38 -10.67 -17.23
N PRO A 262 16.28 -9.77 -17.70
CA PRO A 262 17.40 -9.29 -16.90
C PRO A 262 16.98 -8.54 -15.63
N GLY A 263 15.84 -7.82 -15.67
CA GLY A 263 15.30 -7.12 -14.50
C GLY A 263 14.91 -8.08 -13.37
N VAL A 264 14.30 -9.21 -13.71
CA VAL A 264 13.90 -10.26 -12.76
C VAL A 264 15.13 -10.88 -12.09
N ARG A 265 16.16 -11.23 -12.90
CA ARG A 265 17.44 -11.73 -12.38
C ARG A 265 18.12 -10.71 -11.46
N ARG A 266 18.13 -9.44 -11.87
CA ARG A 266 18.73 -8.35 -11.08
C ARG A 266 18.07 -8.23 -9.72
N ARG A 267 16.74 -8.33 -9.61
CA ARG A 267 16.04 -8.24 -8.32
C ARG A 267 16.39 -9.37 -7.37
N TRP A 268 16.48 -10.60 -7.87
CA TRP A 268 16.92 -11.75 -7.07
C TRP A 268 18.35 -11.55 -6.56
N ASN A 269 19.27 -11.24 -7.47
CA ASN A 269 20.69 -11.06 -7.13
C ASN A 269 20.94 -9.85 -6.24
N GLN A 270 20.19 -8.76 -6.44
CA GLN A 270 20.28 -7.56 -5.62
C GLN A 270 20.03 -7.94 -4.16
N LEU A 271 18.91 -8.58 -3.84
CA LEU A 271 18.64 -8.92 -2.44
C LEU A 271 19.72 -9.87 -1.91
N LEU A 272 20.05 -10.95 -2.62
CA LEU A 272 21.10 -11.89 -2.19
C LEU A 272 22.46 -11.25 -1.91
N ALA A 273 22.88 -10.24 -2.67
CA ALA A 273 24.15 -9.55 -2.48
C ALA A 273 24.24 -8.82 -1.12
N HIS A 274 23.10 -8.46 -0.53
CA HIS A 274 23.01 -7.76 0.75
C HIS A 274 22.75 -8.70 1.93
N ARG A 275 22.97 -10.01 1.75
CA ARG A 275 22.86 -10.97 2.84
C ARG A 275 24.05 -10.78 3.80
N PRO A 276 23.84 -10.38 5.07
CA PRO A 276 24.95 -10.26 6.01
C PRO A 276 25.67 -11.60 6.18
N GLN A 277 27.00 -11.54 6.23
CA GLN A 277 27.86 -12.67 6.56
C GLN A 277 27.95 -12.75 8.09
N GLY A 278 26.98 -13.42 8.71
CA GLY A 278 26.86 -13.51 10.17
C GLY A 278 26.52 -14.92 10.64
N ASN A 279 26.83 -15.21 11.90
CA ASN A 279 26.47 -16.48 12.52
C ASN A 279 24.97 -16.48 12.89
N THR A 280 24.15 -17.24 12.16
CA THR A 280 22.71 -17.37 12.44
C THR A 280 22.40 -18.32 13.61
N THR A 281 23.42 -18.90 14.25
CA THR A 281 23.24 -19.95 15.29
C THR A 281 22.26 -19.53 16.38
N ARG A 282 22.34 -18.29 16.89
CA ARG A 282 21.46 -17.82 17.97
C ARG A 282 19.98 -17.80 17.53
N TRP A 283 19.71 -17.25 16.34
CA TRP A 283 18.37 -17.30 15.75
C TRP A 283 17.91 -18.73 15.48
N ASP A 284 18.76 -19.58 14.88
CA ASP A 284 18.43 -20.95 14.50
C ASP A 284 18.10 -21.84 15.72
N GLU A 285 18.80 -21.63 16.84
CA GLU A 285 18.50 -22.27 18.12
C GLU A 285 17.14 -21.81 18.68
N ALA A 286 16.88 -20.50 18.71
CA ALA A 286 15.60 -19.95 19.16
C ALA A 286 14.44 -20.38 18.25
N TRP A 287 14.67 -20.44 16.95
CA TRP A 287 13.76 -20.99 15.95
C TRP A 287 13.44 -22.45 16.26
N SER A 288 14.46 -23.27 16.51
CA SER A 288 14.30 -24.69 16.84
C SER A 288 13.52 -24.90 18.13
N ARG A 289 13.77 -24.09 19.18
CA ARG A 289 12.98 -24.13 20.43
C ARG A 289 11.51 -23.79 20.22
N ALA A 290 11.21 -22.87 19.31
CA ALA A 290 9.85 -22.45 18.98
C ALA A 290 9.10 -23.44 18.04
N ALA A 291 9.61 -24.65 17.78
CA ALA A 291 9.00 -25.59 16.84
C ALA A 291 7.66 -26.19 17.31
N ALA A 292 7.43 -26.29 18.62
CA ALA A 292 6.21 -26.88 19.18
C ALA A 292 5.76 -26.16 20.45
N ASN A 293 4.45 -26.16 20.67
CA ASN A 293 3.81 -25.71 21.91
C ASN A 293 3.90 -26.76 23.01
N ALA A 294 3.66 -26.32 24.24
CA ALA A 294 3.59 -27.21 25.42
C ALA A 294 2.49 -28.28 25.28
N ASP A 295 1.48 -28.04 24.46
CA ASP A 295 0.38 -28.98 24.15
C ASP A 295 0.63 -29.83 22.88
N GLY A 296 1.79 -29.69 22.24
CA GLY A 296 2.16 -30.40 21.02
C GLY A 296 1.65 -29.78 19.71
N SER A 297 0.89 -28.69 19.74
CA SER A 297 0.52 -27.93 18.54
C SER A 297 1.73 -27.19 17.94
N ARG A 298 1.70 -26.86 16.64
CA ARG A 298 2.80 -26.16 15.96
C ARG A 298 2.39 -24.73 15.62
N TRP A 299 3.28 -23.78 15.87
CA TRP A 299 3.15 -22.41 15.36
C TRP A 299 3.24 -22.40 13.85
N ASP A 300 2.48 -21.51 13.20
CA ASP A 300 2.80 -21.17 11.82
C ASP A 300 4.16 -20.43 11.77
N THR A 301 4.75 -20.38 10.57
CA THR A 301 6.09 -19.81 10.35
C THR A 301 6.22 -18.35 10.81
N SER A 302 5.16 -17.55 10.66
CA SER A 302 5.16 -16.14 11.07
C SER A 302 5.10 -16.03 12.59
N GLN A 303 4.20 -16.79 13.23
CA GLN A 303 4.10 -16.85 14.69
C GLN A 303 5.40 -17.36 15.32
N ARG A 304 6.01 -18.39 14.73
CA ARG A 304 7.28 -18.96 15.19
C ARG A 304 8.40 -17.92 15.18
N SER A 305 8.49 -17.10 14.13
CA SER A 305 9.54 -16.06 14.01
C SER A 305 9.40 -15.01 15.11
N LEU A 306 8.16 -14.55 15.36
CA LEU A 306 7.87 -13.58 16.40
C LEU A 306 8.16 -14.13 17.80
N ILE A 307 7.90 -15.41 18.03
CA ILE A 307 8.19 -16.08 19.32
C ILE A 307 9.68 -16.27 19.52
N SER A 308 10.43 -16.67 18.49
CA SER A 308 11.89 -16.76 18.56
C SER A 308 12.51 -15.40 18.89
N ALA A 309 12.08 -14.34 18.20
CA ALA A 309 12.49 -12.98 18.50
C ALA A 309 12.16 -12.56 19.94
N TYR A 310 10.94 -12.84 20.39
CA TYR A 310 10.49 -12.58 21.75
C TYR A 310 11.37 -13.28 22.79
N ASP A 311 11.60 -14.58 22.62
CA ASP A 311 12.36 -15.40 23.56
C ASP A 311 13.82 -14.93 23.65
N LEU A 312 14.44 -14.55 22.52
CA LEU A 312 15.80 -13.99 22.49
C LEU A 312 15.94 -12.68 23.27
N LEU A 313 14.97 -11.77 23.11
CA LEU A 313 14.95 -10.49 23.84
C LEU A 313 14.68 -10.70 25.33
N ALA A 314 13.79 -11.62 25.67
CA ALA A 314 13.49 -11.99 27.05
C ALA A 314 14.70 -12.66 27.74
N ASP A 315 15.43 -13.53 27.03
CA ASP A 315 16.69 -14.11 27.48
C ASP A 315 17.73 -13.02 27.75
N HIS A 316 17.95 -12.09 26.81
CA HIS A 316 18.91 -10.99 26.98
C HIS A 316 18.62 -10.15 28.21
N ILE A 317 17.36 -9.77 28.43
CA ILE A 317 17.00 -8.99 29.62
C ILE A 317 17.31 -9.76 30.91
N ARG A 318 16.97 -11.05 30.97
CA ARG A 318 17.20 -11.88 32.16
C ARG A 318 18.68 -12.06 32.49
N THR A 319 19.52 -12.23 31.47
CA THR A 319 20.94 -12.48 31.66
C THR A 319 21.73 -11.21 31.93
N THR A 320 21.37 -10.12 31.26
CA THR A 320 22.16 -8.88 31.26
C THR A 320 21.74 -7.91 32.36
N TYR A 321 20.46 -7.94 32.78
CA TYR A 321 19.91 -7.04 33.79
C TYR A 321 19.26 -7.80 34.96
N PRO A 322 20.02 -8.60 35.73
CA PRO A 322 19.49 -9.46 36.79
C PRO A 322 19.15 -8.72 38.10
N ASP A 323 19.69 -7.51 38.33
CA ASP A 323 19.63 -6.81 39.63
C ASP A 323 18.67 -5.61 39.62
N ALA A 324 17.86 -5.47 40.67
CA ALA A 324 16.65 -4.62 40.70
C ALA A 324 16.80 -3.28 41.41
N SER A 325 18.02 -2.89 41.83
CA SER A 325 18.25 -1.63 42.56
C SER A 325 17.81 -0.39 41.78
N ALA A 326 17.89 -0.42 40.44
CA ALA A 326 17.18 0.46 39.53
C ALA A 326 16.63 -0.34 38.34
N PRO A 327 15.31 -0.36 38.09
CA PRO A 327 14.76 -1.19 37.02
C PRO A 327 15.19 -0.68 35.64
N PRO A 328 15.67 -1.57 34.74
CA PRO A 328 16.14 -1.19 33.42
C PRO A 328 15.02 -0.53 32.57
N THR A 329 15.45 0.24 31.58
CA THR A 329 14.59 1.06 30.71
C THR A 329 14.78 0.68 29.24
N PRO A 330 13.83 1.01 28.35
CA PRO A 330 14.05 0.84 26.91
C PRO A 330 15.33 1.52 26.40
N ASP A 331 15.65 2.74 26.86
CA ASP A 331 16.88 3.46 26.48
C ASP A 331 18.10 2.63 26.85
N THR A 332 18.19 2.22 28.13
CA THR A 332 19.34 1.49 28.67
C THR A 332 19.48 0.06 28.13
N CYS A 333 18.39 -0.58 27.70
CA CYS A 333 18.42 -1.97 27.18
C CYS A 333 18.64 -2.05 25.68
N TRP A 334 18.12 -1.09 24.92
CA TRP A 334 17.94 -1.25 23.49
C TRP A 334 18.58 -0.15 22.66
N ALA A 335 18.71 1.05 23.22
CA ALA A 335 19.30 2.17 22.51
C ALA A 335 20.77 2.37 22.88
N ALA A 336 21.05 2.45 24.19
CA ALA A 336 22.35 2.76 24.76
C ALA A 336 23.20 1.52 25.06
N ASP A 337 22.63 0.31 25.08
CA ASP A 337 23.38 -0.95 25.20
C ASP A 337 23.76 -1.44 23.79
N PRO A 338 25.06 -1.50 23.44
CA PRO A 338 25.50 -2.03 22.14
C PRO A 338 25.03 -3.46 21.89
N ALA A 339 25.09 -4.35 22.90
CA ALA A 339 24.73 -5.75 22.74
C ALA A 339 23.21 -5.93 22.53
N GLY A 340 22.40 -5.18 23.27
CA GLY A 340 20.95 -5.14 23.07
C GLY A 340 20.56 -4.56 21.71
N ARG A 341 21.26 -3.52 21.23
CA ARG A 341 21.06 -2.94 19.90
C ARG A 341 21.43 -3.91 18.78
N GLU A 342 22.58 -4.58 18.88
CA GLU A 342 22.99 -5.62 17.94
C GLU A 342 21.97 -6.76 17.87
N LEU A 343 21.42 -7.18 19.01
CA LEU A 343 20.36 -8.19 19.05
C LEU A 343 19.07 -7.70 18.37
N LEU A 344 18.67 -6.44 18.57
CA LEU A 344 17.52 -5.88 17.86
C LEU A 344 17.72 -5.89 16.36
N HIS A 345 18.94 -5.57 15.90
CA HIS A 345 19.33 -5.56 14.50
C HIS A 345 19.39 -6.96 13.90
N GLU A 346 19.93 -7.95 14.62
CA GLU A 346 19.91 -9.37 14.23
C GLU A 346 18.47 -9.87 14.05
N ILE A 347 17.62 -9.61 15.05
CA ILE A 347 16.21 -9.95 14.97
C ILE A 347 15.55 -9.23 13.79
N ALA A 348 15.74 -7.92 13.66
CA ALA A 348 15.14 -7.14 12.59
C ALA A 348 15.54 -7.68 11.21
N ASP A 349 16.80 -8.06 11.02
CA ASP A 349 17.30 -8.71 9.80
C ASP A 349 16.55 -9.99 9.47
N HIS A 350 16.27 -10.84 10.46
CA HIS A 350 15.42 -12.01 10.26
C HIS A 350 13.95 -11.66 9.96
N LEU A 351 13.40 -10.67 10.65
CA LEU A 351 12.01 -10.24 10.43
C LEU A 351 11.80 -9.55 9.07
N THR A 352 12.85 -9.07 8.40
CA THR A 352 12.72 -8.51 7.04
C THR A 352 12.25 -9.55 6.02
N GLY A 353 12.51 -10.84 6.26
CA GLY A 353 12.36 -11.91 5.27
C GLY A 353 13.46 -11.96 4.21
N HIS A 354 14.46 -11.08 4.33
CA HIS A 354 15.71 -11.16 3.57
C HIS A 354 16.68 -12.17 4.20
N LEU A 355 16.53 -12.44 5.50
CA LEU A 355 17.12 -13.58 6.20
C LEU A 355 16.01 -14.40 6.84
N GLY A 356 15.92 -15.70 6.55
CA GLY A 356 14.81 -16.48 7.09
C GLY A 356 13.44 -15.93 6.64
N GLN A 357 12.38 -16.45 7.24
CA GLN A 357 10.99 -16.20 6.82
C GLN A 357 10.49 -14.84 7.32
N SER A 358 9.78 -14.08 6.47
CA SER A 358 9.17 -12.82 6.92
C SER A 358 7.92 -13.09 7.75
N PRO A 359 7.83 -12.64 9.00
CA PRO A 359 6.60 -12.74 9.78
C PRO A 359 5.61 -11.61 9.49
N LEU A 360 5.96 -10.63 8.66
CA LEU A 360 5.22 -9.37 8.55
C LEU A 360 4.17 -9.37 7.44
N VAL A 361 4.18 -10.37 6.54
CA VAL A 361 3.33 -10.38 5.34
C VAL A 361 1.83 -10.33 5.65
N HIS A 362 1.40 -10.95 6.75
CA HIS A 362 0.00 -11.01 7.16
C HIS A 362 -0.36 -10.14 8.36
N PHE A 363 0.62 -9.41 8.94
CA PHE A 363 0.37 -8.56 10.10
C PHE A 363 0.65 -7.09 9.80
N ASP A 364 -0.39 -6.26 9.93
CA ASP A 364 -0.16 -4.83 10.11
C ASP A 364 0.46 -4.55 11.51
N ASP A 365 1.06 -3.38 11.70
CA ASP A 365 1.73 -3.06 12.97
C ASP A 365 0.77 -3.00 14.17
N THR A 366 -0.50 -2.67 13.95
CA THR A 366 -1.51 -2.67 15.03
C THR A 366 -1.79 -4.11 15.48
N GLN A 367 -1.91 -5.04 14.55
CA GLN A 367 -2.08 -6.46 14.82
C GLN A 367 -0.84 -7.06 15.49
N LEU A 368 0.38 -6.71 15.03
CA LEU A 368 1.62 -7.13 15.69
C LEU A 368 1.69 -6.66 17.13
N ILE A 369 1.43 -5.39 17.39
CA ILE A 369 1.43 -4.84 18.76
C ILE A 369 0.42 -5.59 19.65
N ARG A 370 -0.79 -5.88 19.14
CA ARG A 370 -1.79 -6.67 19.86
C ARG A 370 -1.31 -8.10 20.14
N PHE A 371 -0.75 -8.76 19.14
CA PHE A 371 -0.20 -10.11 19.25
C PHE A 371 0.89 -10.18 20.32
N VAL A 372 1.89 -9.28 20.24
CA VAL A 372 3.02 -9.24 21.18
C VAL A 372 2.55 -8.98 22.61
N ARG A 373 1.59 -8.06 22.81
CA ARG A 373 0.99 -7.82 24.13
C ARG A 373 0.24 -9.03 24.67
N ALA A 374 -0.51 -9.74 23.82
CA ALA A 374 -1.20 -10.96 24.20
C ALA A 374 -0.24 -12.10 24.55
N LEU A 375 0.84 -12.25 23.77
CA LEU A 375 1.91 -13.22 24.02
C LEU A 375 2.55 -12.99 25.39
N ALA A 376 2.92 -11.74 25.70
CA ALA A 376 3.50 -11.38 26.99
C ALA A 376 2.57 -11.66 28.17
N LYS A 377 1.26 -11.38 28.01
CA LYS A 377 0.25 -11.69 29.03
C LYS A 377 0.15 -13.19 29.30
N ASN A 378 0.24 -14.02 28.26
CA ASN A 378 0.07 -15.47 28.37
C ASN A 378 1.27 -16.20 28.96
N ARG A 379 2.50 -15.70 28.73
CA ARG A 379 3.73 -16.36 29.22
C ARG A 379 4.04 -16.10 30.70
N ARG A 380 3.33 -15.17 31.36
CA ARG A 380 3.48 -14.81 32.80
C ARG A 380 4.93 -14.51 33.21
N ASP A 381 5.70 -13.93 32.30
CA ASP A 381 7.11 -13.64 32.54
C ASP A 381 7.24 -12.69 33.74
N LYS A 382 8.02 -13.07 34.77
CA LYS A 382 8.33 -12.21 35.94
C LYS A 382 9.32 -11.09 35.62
N ILE A 383 9.74 -10.97 34.37
CA ILE A 383 10.52 -9.86 33.81
C ILE A 383 9.58 -8.64 33.76
N PRO A 384 10.03 -7.39 33.91
CA PRO A 384 9.18 -6.24 33.57
C PRO A 384 8.70 -6.40 32.11
N GLY A 385 7.47 -6.91 31.93
CA GLY A 385 6.93 -7.35 30.64
C GLY A 385 6.90 -6.27 29.56
N VAL A 386 7.14 -5.02 29.96
CA VAL A 386 7.22 -3.87 29.07
C VAL A 386 8.51 -3.86 28.24
N LEU A 387 9.64 -4.41 28.71
CA LEU A 387 10.94 -4.21 28.06
C LEU A 387 11.16 -5.06 26.80
N HIS A 388 10.94 -6.37 26.83
CA HIS A 388 11.08 -7.22 25.64
C HIS A 388 9.96 -6.97 24.63
N VAL A 389 8.75 -6.59 25.08
CA VAL A 389 7.67 -6.14 24.19
C VAL A 389 8.11 -4.89 23.43
N HIS A 390 8.69 -3.93 24.13
CA HIS A 390 9.20 -2.71 23.53
C HIS A 390 10.35 -2.99 22.56
N GLY A 391 11.29 -3.84 22.94
CA GLY A 391 12.38 -4.31 22.07
C GLY A 391 11.83 -4.98 20.82
N LEU A 392 10.86 -5.90 20.95
CA LEU A 392 10.29 -6.60 19.80
C LEU A 392 9.60 -5.64 18.83
N ILE A 393 8.83 -4.66 19.34
CA ILE A 393 8.20 -3.65 18.50
C ILE A 393 9.27 -2.76 17.83
N ALA A 394 10.34 -2.39 18.53
CA ALA A 394 11.45 -1.66 17.94
C ALA A 394 12.14 -2.46 16.82
N ALA A 395 12.41 -3.75 17.04
CA ALA A 395 12.96 -4.64 16.01
C ALA A 395 12.01 -4.78 14.81
N ILE A 396 10.69 -4.86 15.02
CA ILE A 396 9.69 -4.87 13.94
C ILE A 396 9.74 -3.57 13.12
N LYS A 397 9.80 -2.41 13.79
CA LYS A 397 9.88 -1.11 13.11
C LYS A 397 11.20 -0.96 12.35
N ALA A 398 12.31 -1.41 12.93
CA ALA A 398 13.60 -1.49 12.26
C ALA A 398 13.57 -2.45 11.05
N ALA A 399 12.92 -3.60 11.17
CA ALA A 399 12.75 -4.55 10.07
C ALA A 399 11.96 -3.92 8.91
N ARG A 400 10.84 -3.26 9.18
CA ARG A 400 10.07 -2.54 8.15
C ARG A 400 10.88 -1.43 7.50
N SER A 401 11.60 -0.66 8.31
CA SER A 401 12.52 0.40 7.85
C SER A 401 13.57 -0.16 6.89
N LYS A 402 14.22 -1.26 7.25
CA LYS A 402 15.23 -1.92 6.41
C LYS A 402 14.63 -2.55 5.15
N THR A 403 13.48 -3.22 5.25
CA THR A 403 12.74 -3.75 4.10
C THR A 403 12.37 -2.63 3.11
N ALA A 404 11.99 -1.45 3.59
CA ALA A 404 11.73 -0.32 2.72
C ALA A 404 12.95 0.09 1.90
N LEU A 405 14.14 0.17 2.51
CA LEU A 405 15.37 0.50 1.79
C LEU A 405 15.81 -0.62 0.85
N LEU A 406 15.80 -1.88 1.30
CA LEU A 406 16.13 -3.07 0.49
C LEU A 406 15.30 -3.17 -0.80
N THR A 407 14.06 -2.69 -0.76
CA THR A 407 13.11 -2.78 -1.88
C THR A 407 12.97 -1.50 -2.67
N ARG A 408 13.64 -0.43 -2.24
CA ARG A 408 13.66 0.86 -2.94
C ARG A 408 14.34 0.71 -4.30
N ALA A 409 13.77 1.38 -5.32
CA ALA A 409 14.30 1.34 -6.68
C ALA A 409 15.32 2.45 -6.97
N VAL A 410 15.25 3.55 -6.22
CA VAL A 410 16.09 4.74 -6.37
C VAL A 410 17.19 4.72 -5.32
N ARG A 411 18.36 5.25 -5.68
CA ARG A 411 19.46 5.49 -4.75
C ARG A 411 18.96 6.28 -3.53
N THR A 412 19.39 5.86 -2.35
CA THR A 412 19.16 6.59 -1.10
C THR A 412 20.23 7.68 -0.95
N ASP A 413 19.83 8.95 -0.86
CA ASP A 413 20.73 10.07 -0.56
C ASP A 413 20.14 10.92 0.58
N LEU A 414 20.82 10.88 1.73
CA LEU A 414 20.32 11.35 3.03
C LEU A 414 21.24 12.41 3.63
N GLY A 415 20.66 13.54 4.03
CA GLY A 415 21.23 14.47 4.99
C GLY A 415 20.48 14.40 6.32
N ILE A 416 21.17 14.30 7.45
CA ILE A 416 20.54 14.22 8.78
C ILE A 416 21.13 15.29 9.68
N VAL A 417 20.30 16.21 10.16
CA VAL A 417 20.68 17.22 11.15
C VAL A 417 20.48 16.67 12.55
N ILE A 418 21.48 16.84 13.41
CA ILE A 418 21.37 16.63 14.86
C ILE A 418 21.65 17.97 15.55
N PRO A 419 20.63 18.70 16.03
CA PRO A 419 20.85 19.92 16.79
C PRO A 419 21.39 19.57 18.19
N ALA A 420 22.34 20.36 18.67
CA ALA A 420 22.93 20.21 19.98
C ALA A 420 23.10 21.56 20.68
N ARG A 421 22.98 21.55 22.01
CA ARG A 421 23.35 22.67 22.88
C ARG A 421 23.67 22.14 24.27
N ASN A 422 24.90 22.32 24.72
CA ASN A 422 25.38 21.85 26.03
C ASN A 422 25.24 20.33 26.23
N GLU A 423 25.35 19.54 25.15
CA GLU A 423 25.18 18.08 25.18
C GLU A 423 26.50 17.32 25.38
N ALA A 424 27.63 18.02 25.53
CA ALA A 424 28.96 17.43 25.74
C ALA A 424 28.99 16.39 26.87
N HIS A 425 28.22 16.62 27.95
CA HIS A 425 28.12 15.69 29.08
C HIS A 425 27.52 14.32 28.70
N ARG A 426 26.71 14.24 27.65
CA ARG A 426 26.15 12.98 27.13
C ARG A 426 27.15 12.17 26.31
N LEU A 427 28.18 12.85 25.80
CA LEU A 427 29.24 12.28 24.99
C LEU A 427 30.42 11.79 25.83
N THR A 428 30.64 12.40 27.01
CA THR A 428 31.81 12.12 27.87
C THR A 428 31.45 11.44 29.20
N GLY A 429 30.16 11.18 29.46
CA GLY A 429 29.67 10.70 30.76
C GLY A 429 30.04 9.25 31.09
N THR A 430 30.52 9.02 32.31
CA THR A 430 31.04 7.73 32.82
C THR A 430 29.96 6.72 33.26
N GLY A 431 28.69 6.92 32.88
CA GLY A 431 27.55 6.13 33.38
C GLY A 431 26.63 5.50 32.33
N ARG A 432 26.86 5.75 31.03
CA ARG A 432 26.15 5.06 29.92
C ARG A 432 27.09 4.01 29.31
N THR A 433 26.55 2.88 28.87
CA THR A 433 27.32 1.86 28.14
C THR A 433 27.80 2.35 26.78
N ASP A 434 27.08 3.30 26.17
CA ASP A 434 27.37 3.92 24.88
C ASP A 434 26.82 5.37 24.82
N ASP A 435 27.49 6.24 24.05
CA ASP A 435 27.06 7.63 23.86
C ASP A 435 25.98 7.77 22.78
N PRO A 436 25.10 8.80 22.83
CA PRO A 436 24.00 8.93 21.87
C PRO A 436 24.43 9.09 20.40
N LEU A 437 25.56 9.72 20.13
CA LEU A 437 26.02 9.94 18.76
C LEU A 437 26.52 8.63 18.16
N THR A 438 27.39 7.91 18.87
CA THR A 438 27.88 6.58 18.46
C THR A 438 26.73 5.60 18.25
N ALA A 439 25.76 5.58 19.18
CA ALA A 439 24.57 4.76 19.05
C ALA A 439 23.74 5.08 17.80
N LYS A 440 23.48 6.37 17.52
CA LYS A 440 22.77 6.80 16.29
C LYS A 440 23.53 6.45 15.02
N LEU A 441 24.85 6.62 15.01
CA LEU A 441 25.68 6.27 13.86
C LEU A 441 25.69 4.76 13.62
N ALA A 442 25.72 3.93 14.67
CA ALA A 442 25.59 2.48 14.55
C ALA A 442 24.23 2.06 13.98
N GLN A 443 23.13 2.67 14.46
CA GLN A 443 21.77 2.44 13.94
C GLN A 443 21.66 2.79 12.45
N LEU A 444 22.17 3.96 12.06
CA LEU A 444 22.19 4.37 10.66
C LEU A 444 23.08 3.46 9.81
N SER A 445 24.26 3.11 10.31
CA SER A 445 25.20 2.21 9.62
C SER A 445 24.58 0.85 9.36
N TRP A 446 23.88 0.27 10.34
CA TRP A 446 23.15 -0.99 10.16
C TRP A 446 22.06 -0.85 9.08
N LEU A 447 21.28 0.23 9.14
CA LEU A 447 20.21 0.48 8.17
C LEU A 447 20.76 0.62 6.74
N LEU A 448 21.89 1.31 6.58
CA LEU A 448 22.52 1.57 5.28
C LEU A 448 23.39 0.43 4.75
N SER A 449 23.79 -0.52 5.59
CA SER A 449 24.57 -1.70 5.17
C SER A 449 23.90 -2.51 4.04
N SER A 450 22.59 -2.37 3.90
CA SER A 450 21.79 -3.00 2.84
C SER A 450 21.74 -2.25 1.52
N CYS A 451 22.41 -1.09 1.42
CA CYS A 451 22.38 -0.23 0.24
C CYS A 451 23.77 0.41 0.04
N PRO A 452 24.74 -0.28 -0.58
CA PRO A 452 26.14 0.17 -0.70
C PRO A 452 26.29 1.43 -1.56
N ASP A 453 25.34 1.70 -2.46
CA ASP A 453 25.33 2.92 -3.26
C ASP A 453 24.78 4.13 -2.51
N THR A 454 24.51 4.05 -1.20
CA THR A 454 23.95 5.16 -0.42
C THR A 454 24.94 6.30 -0.25
N ARG A 455 24.46 7.55 -0.30
CA ARG A 455 25.16 8.72 0.23
C ARG A 455 24.46 9.16 1.50
N ALA A 456 25.20 9.27 2.60
CA ALA A 456 24.66 9.75 3.87
C ALA A 456 25.59 10.78 4.51
N THR A 457 25.03 11.90 4.97
CA THR A 457 25.74 12.89 5.80
C THR A 457 24.98 13.14 7.08
N VAL A 458 25.66 13.05 8.21
CA VAL A 458 25.16 13.48 9.52
C VAL A 458 25.84 14.82 9.86
N LEU A 459 25.04 15.87 10.03
CA LEU A 459 25.51 17.20 10.41
C LEU A 459 25.06 17.51 11.83
N LEU A 460 26.01 17.50 12.76
CA LEU A 460 25.79 17.96 14.13
C LEU A 460 25.98 19.47 14.21
N VAL A 461 24.98 20.19 14.71
CA VAL A 461 24.98 21.65 14.82
C VAL A 461 24.96 22.03 16.29
N ASP A 462 26.10 22.47 16.82
CA ASP A 462 26.23 22.95 18.20
C ASP A 462 26.01 24.46 18.26
N GLU A 463 24.96 24.89 18.97
CA GLU A 463 24.70 26.31 19.21
C GLU A 463 25.19 26.80 20.58
N ALA A 464 25.90 25.96 21.35
CA ALA A 464 26.57 26.41 22.56
C ALA A 464 27.71 27.38 22.22
N ALA A 465 27.90 28.40 23.06
CA ALA A 465 28.92 29.41 22.85
C ALA A 465 30.35 28.88 22.99
N ASP A 466 30.54 27.80 23.76
CA ASP A 466 31.83 27.14 23.98
C ASP A 466 32.16 26.07 22.93
N GLY A 467 31.19 25.67 22.10
CA GLY A 467 31.36 24.61 21.09
C GLY A 467 31.77 23.25 21.67
N ALA A 468 31.58 23.03 22.98
CA ALA A 468 32.11 21.85 23.66
C ALA A 468 31.49 20.55 23.15
N THR A 469 30.23 20.60 22.70
CA THR A 469 29.56 19.41 22.14
C THR A 469 30.15 19.06 20.78
N ALA A 470 30.35 20.05 19.91
CA ALA A 470 30.96 19.81 18.61
C ALA A 470 32.38 19.25 18.75
N GLN A 471 33.17 19.77 19.68
CA GLN A 471 34.53 19.27 19.95
C GLN A 471 34.50 17.81 20.44
N ALA A 472 33.63 17.48 21.40
CA ALA A 472 33.48 16.11 21.88
C ALA A 472 32.99 15.17 20.76
N ALA A 473 32.05 15.62 19.92
CA ALA A 473 31.54 14.86 18.79
C ALA A 473 32.63 14.60 17.74
N GLN A 474 33.51 15.56 17.45
CA GLN A 474 34.64 15.39 16.54
C GLN A 474 35.63 14.33 17.03
N GLN A 475 35.85 14.24 18.35
CA GLN A 475 36.73 13.24 18.95
C GLN A 475 36.11 11.85 18.92
N LEU A 476 34.80 11.76 19.07
CA LEU A 476 34.07 10.49 19.06
C LEU A 476 33.84 9.97 17.65
N ALA A 477 33.57 10.85 16.67
CA ALA A 477 33.14 10.51 15.31
C ALA A 477 34.11 9.50 14.66
N PRO A 478 33.80 8.19 14.69
CA PRO A 478 34.63 7.19 14.07
C PRO A 478 34.45 7.30 12.55
N HIS A 479 35.43 6.79 11.80
CA HIS A 479 35.21 6.49 10.40
C HIS A 479 34.13 5.41 10.26
N HIS A 480 32.89 5.82 10.00
CA HIS A 480 31.82 4.91 9.58
C HIS A 480 31.87 4.79 8.04
N PRO A 481 32.21 3.61 7.49
CA PRO A 481 32.22 3.42 6.04
C PRO A 481 30.84 3.76 5.46
N GLY A 482 30.79 4.76 4.57
CA GLY A 482 29.55 5.18 3.90
C GLY A 482 28.73 6.28 4.61
N ILE A 483 29.15 6.77 5.79
CA ILE A 483 28.51 7.91 6.47
C ILE A 483 29.53 9.04 6.64
N ASN A 484 29.25 10.20 6.05
CA ASN A 484 30.02 11.41 6.27
C ASN A 484 29.52 12.10 7.55
N VAL A 485 30.36 12.23 8.58
CA VAL A 485 30.00 12.91 9.83
C VAL A 485 30.65 14.29 9.84
N ALA A 486 29.83 15.34 9.89
CA ALA A 486 30.24 16.73 9.95
C ALA A 486 29.74 17.39 11.23
N THR A 487 30.49 18.38 11.70
CA THR A 487 30.16 19.18 12.89
C THR A 487 30.25 20.65 12.55
N SER A 488 29.37 21.46 13.13
CA SER A 488 29.38 22.92 12.98
C SER A 488 29.10 23.57 14.33
N VAL A 489 29.81 24.67 14.61
CA VAL A 489 29.62 25.51 15.81
C VAL A 489 28.99 26.82 15.37
N ARG A 490 27.77 27.09 15.82
CA ARG A 490 27.01 28.32 15.51
C ARG A 490 26.43 28.93 16.79
N PRO A 491 27.23 29.68 17.57
CA PRO A 491 26.74 30.33 18.77
C PRO A 491 25.60 31.30 18.44
N ASP A 492 24.41 31.06 18.99
CA ASP A 492 23.24 31.93 18.77
C ASP A 492 22.32 31.91 19.99
N THR A 493 22.39 32.98 20.79
CA THR A 493 21.62 33.13 22.03
C THR A 493 20.16 33.50 21.79
N GLY A 494 19.81 34.02 20.60
CA GLY A 494 18.43 34.31 20.19
C GLY A 494 17.73 33.10 19.55
N SER A 495 18.49 32.07 19.21
CA SER A 495 18.01 30.78 18.73
C SER A 495 17.74 29.82 19.88
N ALA A 496 16.71 28.98 19.73
CA ALA A 496 16.57 27.73 20.48
C ALA A 496 16.89 26.55 19.54
N LYS A 497 16.23 25.41 19.71
CA LYS A 497 16.40 24.26 18.80
C LYS A 497 16.13 24.62 17.33
N GLY A 498 15.18 25.51 17.06
CA GLY A 498 14.73 25.82 15.70
C GLY A 498 15.80 26.42 14.81
N GLY A 499 16.63 27.34 15.32
CA GLY A 499 17.69 27.92 14.49
C GLY A 499 18.75 26.89 14.11
N ALA A 500 19.15 25.98 15.01
CA ALA A 500 20.12 24.93 14.71
C ALA A 500 19.61 23.99 13.61
N VAL A 501 18.35 23.55 13.74
CA VAL A 501 17.70 22.66 12.78
C VAL A 501 17.56 23.35 11.43
N LEU A 502 16.96 24.55 11.37
CA LEU A 502 16.73 25.25 10.11
C LEU A 502 18.02 25.57 9.37
N TRP A 503 19.08 25.95 10.08
CA TRP A 503 20.40 26.15 9.48
C TRP A 503 20.95 24.84 8.91
N GLY A 504 20.94 23.76 9.70
CA GLY A 504 21.41 22.45 9.25
C GLY A 504 20.63 21.91 8.05
N LEU A 505 19.31 22.11 8.01
CA LEU A 505 18.46 21.70 6.89
C LEU A 505 18.87 22.45 5.60
N ARG A 506 19.13 23.76 5.70
CA ARG A 506 19.64 24.56 4.57
C ARG A 506 21.00 24.05 4.09
N GLN A 507 21.95 23.81 5.00
CA GLN A 507 23.28 23.34 4.62
C GLN A 507 23.24 22.00 3.88
N LEU A 508 22.42 21.06 4.33
CA LEU A 508 22.30 19.75 3.69
C LEU A 508 21.53 19.81 2.37
N LEU A 509 20.54 20.70 2.27
CA LEU A 509 19.86 20.99 1.01
C LEU A 509 20.83 21.57 -0.02
N GLU A 510 21.63 22.57 0.36
CA GLU A 510 22.67 23.18 -0.49
C GLU A 510 23.78 22.18 -0.87
N ALA A 511 24.08 21.21 -0.01
CA ALA A 511 24.97 20.08 -0.31
C ALA A 511 24.34 19.05 -1.27
N GLY A 512 23.11 19.27 -1.72
CA GLY A 512 22.43 18.49 -2.76
C GLY A 512 21.86 17.16 -2.30
N HIS A 513 21.54 17.00 -1.00
CA HIS A 513 20.87 15.78 -0.52
C HIS A 513 19.41 15.74 -0.95
N SER A 514 18.99 14.61 -1.55
CA SER A 514 17.60 14.44 -2.03
C SER A 514 16.55 14.33 -0.93
N ILE A 515 16.93 13.78 0.22
CA ILE A 515 16.10 13.65 1.42
C ILE A 515 16.89 14.24 2.58
N VAL A 516 16.28 15.17 3.30
CA VAL A 516 16.90 15.81 4.47
C VAL A 516 16.01 15.59 5.67
N ALA A 517 16.60 15.11 6.76
CA ALA A 517 15.93 14.82 8.01
C ALA A 517 16.58 15.57 9.17
N TYR A 518 15.87 15.63 10.29
CA TYR A 518 16.48 15.97 11.57
C TYR A 518 16.00 15.01 12.66
N THR A 519 16.86 14.75 13.63
CA THR A 519 16.53 13.97 14.84
C THR A 519 17.05 14.66 16.08
N ASP A 520 16.36 14.51 17.21
CA ASP A 520 16.84 14.98 18.52
C ASP A 520 18.16 14.30 18.88
N PHE A 521 18.99 14.98 19.68
CA PHE A 521 20.31 14.49 20.08
C PHE A 521 20.23 13.19 20.91
N ASP A 522 19.17 13.04 21.72
CA ASP A 522 18.98 11.87 22.57
C ASP A 522 18.58 10.60 21.79
N LEU A 523 18.49 9.48 22.51
CA LEU A 523 18.14 8.18 21.93
C LEU A 523 16.63 7.89 21.92
N THR A 524 15.78 8.90 22.08
CA THR A 524 14.32 8.75 22.00
C THR A 524 13.89 8.24 20.62
N TYR A 525 14.55 8.73 19.56
CA TYR A 525 14.27 8.40 18.17
C TYR A 525 15.43 7.61 17.56
N PRO A 526 15.28 6.29 17.40
CA PRO A 526 16.28 5.45 16.74
C PRO A 526 16.39 5.77 15.25
N LEU A 527 17.62 5.95 14.75
CA LEU A 527 17.85 6.21 13.32
C LEU A 527 17.65 4.97 12.44
N ASP A 528 17.63 3.77 13.02
CA ASP A 528 17.32 2.52 12.30
C ASP A 528 15.86 2.46 11.82
N GLN A 529 15.00 3.38 12.25
CA GLN A 529 13.63 3.55 11.78
C GLN A 529 13.47 4.59 10.65
N LEU A 530 14.55 5.27 10.23
CA LEU A 530 14.50 6.33 9.19
C LEU A 530 13.99 5.84 7.83
N GLY A 531 14.16 4.55 7.52
CA GLY A 531 13.62 3.92 6.32
C GLY A 531 12.09 4.00 6.23
N LEU A 532 11.38 4.09 7.36
CA LEU A 532 9.92 4.32 7.37
C LEU A 532 9.57 5.69 6.78
N HIS A 533 10.35 6.72 7.12
CA HIS A 533 10.19 8.07 6.57
C HIS A 533 10.53 8.10 5.09
N VAL A 534 11.65 7.49 4.72
CA VAL A 534 12.12 7.40 3.33
C VAL A 534 11.08 6.71 2.43
N ALA A 535 10.44 5.64 2.92
CA ALA A 535 9.36 4.95 2.23
C ALA A 535 8.09 5.81 2.07
N ALA A 536 7.75 6.59 3.09
CA ALA A 536 6.58 7.46 3.06
C ALA A 536 6.79 8.66 2.13
N LEU A 537 8.02 9.19 2.01
CA LEU A 537 8.38 10.26 1.07
C LEU A 537 8.30 9.81 -0.39
N ASP A 538 8.39 8.51 -0.70
CA ASP A 538 8.20 8.00 -2.07
C ASP A 538 6.75 8.11 -2.57
N ARG A 539 5.79 8.36 -1.67
CA ARG A 539 4.40 8.56 -2.08
C ARG A 539 4.28 9.89 -2.81
N PRO A 540 3.68 9.92 -4.02
CA PRO A 540 3.54 11.14 -4.80
C PRO A 540 2.95 12.30 -4.00
N GLY A 541 3.60 13.47 -4.09
CA GLY A 541 3.18 14.70 -3.41
C GLY A 541 3.53 14.79 -1.91
N THR A 542 4.18 13.78 -1.33
CA THR A 542 4.59 13.85 0.09
C THR A 542 5.86 14.67 0.24
N GLY A 543 5.78 15.86 0.85
CA GLY A 543 6.94 16.72 1.09
C GLY A 543 7.56 16.57 2.46
N ALA A 544 6.78 16.12 3.46
CA ALA A 544 7.27 15.92 4.82
C ALA A 544 6.67 14.68 5.49
N VAL A 545 7.51 13.98 6.25
CA VAL A 545 7.12 12.83 7.05
C VAL A 545 7.52 13.03 8.50
N ILE A 546 6.56 12.76 9.40
CA ILE A 546 6.71 12.87 10.85
C ILE A 546 6.78 11.47 11.46
N GLY A 547 7.83 11.22 12.25
CA GLY A 547 7.95 10.02 13.09
C GLY A 547 7.08 10.16 14.33
N SER A 548 5.80 9.82 14.19
CA SER A 548 4.79 10.06 15.22
C SER A 548 4.89 9.01 16.33
N ARG A 549 4.83 9.50 17.56
CA ARG A 549 4.74 8.70 18.79
C ARG A 549 3.31 8.29 19.13
N ARG A 550 2.33 8.75 18.35
CA ARG A 550 0.93 8.83 18.76
C ARG A 550 -0.05 8.16 17.81
N LEU A 551 0.43 7.60 16.72
CA LEU A 551 -0.40 6.77 15.87
C LEU A 551 -0.75 5.47 16.60
N PRO A 552 -1.84 4.78 16.20
CA PRO A 552 -2.25 3.51 16.82
C PRO A 552 -1.15 2.44 16.79
N ASP A 553 -0.25 2.53 15.80
CA ASP A 553 0.88 1.64 15.58
C ASP A 553 2.21 2.17 16.12
N SER A 554 2.21 3.31 16.82
CA SER A 554 3.37 3.83 17.55
C SER A 554 3.55 3.08 18.89
N HIS A 555 4.78 3.04 19.37
CA HIS A 555 5.10 2.45 20.66
C HIS A 555 6.11 3.29 21.44
N GLY A 556 5.94 3.39 22.75
CA GLY A 556 6.68 4.32 23.60
C GLY A 556 6.38 4.05 25.07
N TYR A 557 7.30 4.39 25.96
CA TYR A 557 7.06 4.33 27.40
C TYR A 557 6.47 5.66 27.88
N TYR A 558 5.14 5.73 27.94
CA TYR A 558 4.40 6.92 28.38
C TYR A 558 4.02 6.82 29.87
N PRO A 559 3.76 7.96 30.54
CA PRO A 559 3.14 7.94 31.86
C PRO A 559 1.84 7.12 31.84
N PRO A 560 1.55 6.30 32.86
CA PRO A 560 0.29 5.54 32.93
C PRO A 560 -0.97 6.41 32.84
N ALA A 561 -0.89 7.65 33.32
CA ALA A 561 -1.98 8.65 33.24
C ALA A 561 -2.16 9.28 31.84
N GLY A 562 -1.31 8.90 30.87
CA GLY A 562 -1.29 9.49 29.54
C GLY A 562 -0.72 10.91 29.50
N PRO A 563 -0.82 11.62 28.36
CA PRO A 563 -0.39 13.02 28.27
C PRO A 563 -1.22 13.89 29.21
N THR A 564 -0.61 14.86 29.89
CA THR A 564 -1.32 15.79 30.77
C THR A 564 -2.44 16.52 30.02
N PRO A 565 -3.53 16.96 30.70
CA PRO A 565 -4.58 17.77 30.07
C PRO A 565 -4.02 18.98 29.30
N ALA A 566 -3.03 19.67 29.87
CA ALA A 566 -2.32 20.77 29.22
C ALA A 566 -1.63 20.34 27.91
N THR A 567 -0.93 19.20 27.88
CA THR A 567 -0.30 18.69 26.66
C THR A 567 -1.33 18.34 25.58
N ARG A 568 -2.49 17.77 25.97
CA ARG A 568 -3.57 17.46 25.02
C ARG A 568 -4.20 18.72 24.46
N LEU A 569 -4.48 19.69 25.33
CA LEU A 569 -5.09 20.96 24.96
C LEU A 569 -4.15 21.78 24.06
N TYR A 570 -2.87 21.87 24.40
CA TYR A 570 -1.85 22.51 23.58
C TYR A 570 -1.82 21.93 22.16
N ARG A 571 -1.76 20.60 22.03
CA ARG A 571 -1.69 19.94 20.72
C ARG A 571 -2.92 20.19 19.87
N ARG A 572 -4.11 20.10 20.46
CA ARG A 572 -5.37 20.44 19.78
C ARG A 572 -5.35 21.89 19.30
N THR A 573 -4.86 22.79 20.15
CA THR A 573 -4.74 24.22 19.82
C THR A 573 -3.77 24.45 18.66
N VAL A 574 -2.64 23.75 18.61
CA VAL A 574 -1.70 23.84 17.47
C VAL A 574 -2.35 23.36 16.17
N SER A 575 -2.97 22.18 16.18
CA SER A 575 -3.66 21.64 14.99
C SER A 575 -4.74 22.60 14.50
N GLU A 576 -5.50 23.19 15.42
CA GLU A 576 -6.55 24.14 15.12
C GLU A 576 -5.98 25.47 14.58
N LEU A 577 -5.02 26.08 15.28
CA LEU A 577 -4.39 27.36 14.92
C LEU A 577 -3.62 27.33 13.60
N LEU A 578 -3.09 26.19 13.18
CA LEU A 578 -2.31 26.07 11.94
C LEU A 578 -3.00 25.24 10.87
N ASP A 579 -4.25 24.80 11.11
CA ASP A 579 -5.00 23.90 10.23
C ASP A 579 -4.19 22.64 9.87
N LEU A 580 -3.46 22.10 10.85
CA LEU A 580 -2.55 20.98 10.69
C LEU A 580 -3.25 19.67 10.98
N ASN A 581 -3.35 18.80 9.97
CA ASN A 581 -3.89 17.45 10.11
C ASN A 581 -2.81 16.43 10.48
N VAL A 582 -2.07 16.68 11.56
CA VAL A 582 -1.08 15.76 12.13
C VAL A 582 -1.27 15.59 13.63
N THR A 583 -1.01 14.38 14.13
CA THR A 583 -1.23 14.03 15.53
C THR A 583 -0.05 14.39 16.43
N ASP A 584 1.20 14.34 15.95
CA ASP A 584 2.41 14.64 16.74
C ASP A 584 3.30 15.69 16.06
N PRO A 585 2.82 16.94 15.87
CA PRO A 585 3.57 17.98 15.15
C PRO A 585 4.92 18.31 15.82
N GLN A 586 5.05 18.07 17.13
CA GLN A 586 6.26 18.30 17.92
C GLN A 586 7.21 17.10 17.99
N ALA A 587 7.04 16.09 17.12
CA ALA A 587 7.95 14.96 17.10
C ALA A 587 9.35 15.40 16.68
N GLY A 588 10.36 14.99 17.44
CA GLY A 588 11.76 15.31 17.19
C GLY A 588 12.41 14.46 16.09
N PHE A 589 11.63 13.89 15.17
CA PHE A 589 12.13 13.03 14.11
C PHE A 589 11.30 13.21 12.84
N LYS A 590 11.82 14.00 11.89
CA LYS A 590 11.12 14.35 10.66
C LYS A 590 12.06 14.26 9.47
N ALA A 591 11.52 13.92 8.31
CA ALA A 591 12.23 13.90 7.04
C ALA A 591 11.44 14.65 5.97
N PHE A 592 12.15 15.25 5.03
CA PHE A 592 11.60 16.12 4.00
C PHE A 592 12.23 15.81 2.65
N THR A 593 11.49 16.05 1.57
CA THR A 593 12.08 16.09 0.23
C THR A 593 12.88 17.37 0.05
N ALA A 594 13.91 17.32 -0.81
CA ALA A 594 14.64 18.52 -1.21
C ALA A 594 13.74 19.60 -1.82
N GLU A 595 12.75 19.17 -2.62
CA GLU A 595 11.74 20.05 -3.23
C GLU A 595 10.95 20.83 -2.17
N ALA A 596 10.35 20.13 -1.19
CA ALA A 596 9.58 20.78 -0.13
C ALA A 596 10.43 21.74 0.71
N LEU A 597 11.68 21.40 1.01
CA LEU A 597 12.57 22.30 1.74
C LEU A 597 12.99 23.52 0.93
N THR A 598 13.14 23.39 -0.40
CA THR A 598 13.46 24.51 -1.29
C THR A 598 12.36 25.56 -1.25
N ASP A 599 11.11 25.12 -1.25
CA ASP A 599 9.95 26.01 -1.20
C ASP A 599 9.78 26.68 0.18
N VAL A 600 10.11 25.95 1.26
CA VAL A 600 9.73 26.32 2.62
C VAL A 600 10.82 27.05 3.40
N LEU A 601 12.08 26.63 3.31
CA LEU A 601 13.17 27.20 4.13
C LEU A 601 13.38 28.71 3.97
N PRO A 602 13.13 29.34 2.81
CA PRO A 602 13.17 30.80 2.66
C PRO A 602 12.07 31.54 3.43
N GLN A 603 10.95 30.88 3.74
CA GLN A 603 9.78 31.47 4.38
C GLN A 603 9.82 31.34 5.92
N MET A 604 10.72 30.50 6.46
CA MET A 604 10.82 30.22 7.89
C MET A 604 11.31 31.43 8.70
N VAL A 605 10.58 31.77 9.77
CA VAL A 605 10.87 32.92 10.64
C VAL A 605 11.18 32.48 12.06
N ASP A 606 10.41 31.54 12.60
CA ASP A 606 10.49 31.08 13.98
C ASP A 606 11.74 30.20 14.21
N ARG A 607 12.56 30.60 15.18
CA ARG A 607 13.79 29.89 15.59
C ARG A 607 13.67 29.31 17.01
N SER A 608 12.50 29.41 17.61
CA SER A 608 12.18 28.98 18.98
C SER A 608 11.98 27.45 19.06
N LEU A 609 11.40 26.98 20.17
CA LEU A 609 10.97 25.58 20.33
C LEU A 609 9.69 25.25 19.54
N ALA A 610 8.97 26.25 19.02
CA ALA A 610 7.75 26.06 18.22
C ALA A 610 7.99 26.04 16.70
N PHE A 611 9.26 26.18 16.25
CA PHE A 611 9.62 26.26 14.83
C PHE A 611 9.07 25.12 13.97
N ASP A 612 8.95 23.92 14.54
CA ASP A 612 8.56 22.73 13.80
C ASP A 612 7.07 22.74 13.43
N THR A 613 6.25 23.47 14.17
CA THR A 613 4.85 23.73 13.83
C THR A 613 4.72 24.70 12.66
N GLU A 614 5.51 25.78 12.62
CA GLU A 614 5.62 26.66 11.44
C GLU A 614 6.14 25.90 10.23
N LEU A 615 7.16 25.06 10.42
CA LEU A 615 7.79 24.28 9.34
C LEU A 615 6.76 23.37 8.67
N LEU A 616 5.99 22.61 9.45
CA LEU A 616 4.94 21.75 8.92
C LEU A 616 3.82 22.54 8.25
N ALA A 617 3.37 23.64 8.86
CA ALA A 617 2.29 24.46 8.31
C ALA A 617 2.70 25.13 6.99
N THR A 618 3.95 25.56 6.87
CA THR A 618 4.48 26.14 5.64
C THR A 618 4.65 25.09 4.54
N VAL A 619 5.10 23.86 4.87
CA VAL A 619 5.11 22.73 3.91
C VAL A 619 3.71 22.48 3.35
N GLN A 620 2.69 22.43 4.22
CA GLN A 620 1.30 22.24 3.78
C GLN A 620 0.80 23.42 2.92
N ALA A 621 1.11 24.66 3.33
CA ALA A 621 0.73 25.86 2.59
C ALA A 621 1.41 25.95 1.20
N ALA A 622 2.62 25.38 1.07
CA ALA A 622 3.32 25.24 -0.20
C ALA A 622 2.75 24.12 -1.10
N GLY A 623 1.69 23.42 -0.68
CA GLY A 623 1.01 22.39 -1.48
C GLY A 623 1.55 20.97 -1.31
N HIS A 624 2.48 20.76 -0.39
CA HIS A 624 3.06 19.44 -0.11
C HIS A 624 2.26 18.69 0.95
N HIS A 625 2.08 17.38 0.75
CA HIS A 625 1.39 16.55 1.73
C HIS A 625 2.27 16.24 2.94
N LEU A 626 1.66 16.31 4.13
CA LEU A 626 2.24 15.84 5.39
C LEU A 626 1.80 14.39 5.64
N THR A 627 2.74 13.51 5.98
CA THR A 627 2.44 12.12 6.34
C THR A 627 3.02 11.79 7.72
N GLU A 628 2.30 11.01 8.52
CA GLU A 628 2.82 10.46 9.77
C GLU A 628 3.14 8.96 9.62
N VAL A 629 4.24 8.52 10.23
CA VAL A 629 4.59 7.11 10.38
C VAL A 629 4.77 6.77 11.85
N GLY A 630 4.20 5.65 12.30
CA GLY A 630 4.28 5.24 13.70
C GLY A 630 5.68 4.70 14.02
N ILE A 631 6.30 5.21 15.08
CA ILE A 631 7.65 4.82 15.52
C ILE A 631 7.65 4.14 16.89
N ALA A 632 8.69 3.35 17.15
CA ALA A 632 9.02 2.81 18.48
C ALA A 632 10.06 3.72 19.16
N ALA A 633 9.61 4.53 20.12
CA ALA A 633 10.44 5.49 20.83
C ALA A 633 11.12 4.83 22.04
N LEU A 634 12.45 4.71 22.01
CA LEU A 634 13.25 3.99 23.02
C LEU A 634 13.56 4.82 24.28
N HIS A 635 12.68 5.72 24.68
CA HIS A 635 12.86 6.52 25.91
C HIS A 635 11.98 6.01 27.04
N ARG A 636 12.39 6.25 28.29
CA ARG A 636 11.54 6.10 29.47
C ARG A 636 11.10 7.47 29.98
N TYR A 637 9.80 7.61 30.23
CA TYR A 637 9.29 8.66 31.10
C TYR A 637 9.70 8.37 32.56
N VAL A 638 10.39 9.32 33.19
CA VAL A 638 10.72 9.30 34.63
C VAL A 638 9.97 10.44 35.33
N ASP A 639 9.26 10.14 36.42
CA ASP A 639 8.53 11.16 37.18
C ASP A 639 9.50 12.22 37.75
N GLY A 640 9.15 13.50 37.57
CA GLY A 640 9.99 14.62 37.96
C GLY A 640 11.13 14.95 36.99
N GLN A 641 11.31 14.15 35.92
CA GLN A 641 12.29 14.45 34.88
C GLN A 641 11.85 15.70 34.11
N THR A 642 12.59 16.79 34.29
CA THR A 642 12.43 17.99 33.50
C THR A 642 13.08 17.76 32.13
N GLY A 643 12.25 17.53 31.11
CA GLY A 643 12.68 17.70 29.72
C GLY A 643 13.09 19.16 29.46
N THR A 644 13.40 19.52 28.21
CA THR A 644 13.60 20.94 27.86
C THR A 644 12.44 21.76 28.44
N PRO A 645 12.68 22.71 29.36
CA PRO A 645 11.60 23.47 29.98
C PRO A 645 10.72 24.08 28.90
N ARG A 646 9.43 23.73 28.93
CA ARG A 646 8.46 24.21 27.95
C ARG A 646 7.64 25.31 28.58
N ASP A 647 7.90 26.52 28.16
CA ASP A 647 6.94 27.61 28.36
C ASP A 647 5.85 27.46 27.29
N TYR A 648 4.80 26.70 27.65
CA TYR A 648 3.70 26.43 26.71
C TYR A 648 2.96 27.70 26.29
N ASP A 649 2.87 28.72 27.14
CA ASP A 649 2.19 29.97 26.82
C ASP A 649 3.02 30.80 25.83
N ALA A 650 4.35 30.86 26.01
CA ALA A 650 5.25 31.44 25.01
C ALA A 650 5.21 30.68 23.68
N MET A 651 5.19 29.34 23.72
CA MET A 651 5.07 28.52 22.52
C MET A 651 3.73 28.73 21.80
N LEU A 652 2.62 28.85 22.53
CA LEU A 652 1.31 29.15 21.94
C LEU A 652 1.25 30.54 21.32
N THR A 653 1.90 31.52 21.95
CA THR A 653 2.04 32.86 21.38
C THR A 653 2.78 32.80 20.05
N ALA A 654 3.89 32.07 19.99
CA ALA A 654 4.61 31.84 18.75
C ALA A 654 3.73 31.16 17.68
N VAL A 655 2.99 30.10 18.04
CA VAL A 655 2.07 29.40 17.12
C VAL A 655 0.95 30.33 16.61
N ARG A 656 0.40 31.20 17.45
CA ARG A 656 -0.57 32.20 17.03
C ARG A 656 0.04 33.19 16.03
N ASP A 657 1.26 33.65 16.28
CA ASP A 657 1.94 34.56 15.36
C ASP A 657 2.28 33.88 14.02
N GLN A 658 2.61 32.58 14.04
CA GLN A 658 2.76 31.76 12.84
C GLN A 658 1.44 31.66 12.07
N ALA A 659 0.32 31.42 12.76
CA ALA A 659 -1.01 31.36 12.15
C ALA A 659 -1.36 32.66 11.42
N VAL A 660 -1.11 33.81 12.05
CA VAL A 660 -1.31 35.14 11.43
C VAL A 660 -0.45 35.29 10.17
N ARG A 661 0.83 34.90 10.21
CA ARG A 661 1.71 34.97 9.03
C ARG A 661 1.23 34.09 7.86
N LEU A 662 0.59 32.97 8.16
CA LEU A 662 0.06 32.03 7.18
C LEU A 662 -1.37 32.36 6.72
N GLY A 663 -1.93 33.51 7.12
CA GLY A 663 -3.30 33.90 6.77
C GLY A 663 -4.39 33.10 7.50
N LEU A 664 -4.06 32.50 8.63
CA LEU A 664 -4.94 31.70 9.49
C LEU A 664 -5.25 32.42 10.79
N ASP A 665 -5.46 33.74 10.74
CA ASP A 665 -5.64 34.59 11.93
C ASP A 665 -6.80 34.05 12.81
N PRO A 666 -6.54 33.66 14.07
CA PRO A 666 -7.58 33.21 14.99
C PRO A 666 -8.62 34.30 15.33
N ALA A 667 -8.36 35.58 15.05
CA ALA A 667 -9.36 36.64 15.18
C ALA A 667 -10.44 36.58 14.09
N GLU A 668 -10.16 35.93 12.95
CA GLU A 668 -11.03 35.90 11.77
C GLU A 668 -11.74 34.54 11.57
N ARG A 669 -11.43 33.55 12.42
CA ARG A 669 -11.99 32.20 12.31
C ARG A 669 -12.28 31.58 13.68
N THR A 670 -13.14 30.57 13.69
CA THR A 670 -13.48 29.89 14.95
C THR A 670 -12.33 29.01 15.41
N THR A 671 -11.82 29.32 16.61
CA THR A 671 -10.76 28.54 17.26
C THR A 671 -11.17 28.18 18.69
N PRO A 672 -12.00 27.13 18.89
CA PRO A 672 -12.58 26.79 20.19
C PRO A 672 -11.55 26.52 21.29
N THR A 673 -10.44 25.84 20.98
CA THR A 673 -9.43 25.51 22.00
C THR A 673 -8.57 26.71 22.35
N TRP A 674 -8.23 27.53 21.36
CA TRP A 674 -7.54 28.81 21.58
C TRP A 674 -8.39 29.81 22.37
N ASP A 675 -9.66 29.98 22.03
CA ASP A 675 -10.57 30.89 22.71
C ASP A 675 -10.75 30.51 24.18
N ARG A 676 -10.84 29.21 24.46
CA ARG A 676 -10.89 28.70 25.84
C ARG A 676 -9.63 29.07 26.62
N ILE A 677 -8.44 28.90 26.02
CA ILE A 677 -7.16 29.26 26.67
C ILE A 677 -7.12 30.76 26.95
N ARG A 678 -7.50 31.58 25.96
CA ARG A 678 -7.53 33.04 26.09
C ARG A 678 -8.50 33.50 27.19
N GLN A 679 -9.67 32.88 27.30
CA GLN A 679 -10.64 33.17 28.36
C GLN A 679 -10.14 32.78 29.75
N ALA A 680 -9.40 31.66 29.86
CA ALA A 680 -8.83 31.22 31.13
C ALA A 680 -7.54 31.95 31.54
N GLY A 681 -6.91 32.68 30.61
CA GLY A 681 -5.69 33.48 30.82
C GLY A 681 -4.37 32.71 30.71
N SER A 682 -4.39 31.37 30.72
CA SER A 682 -3.22 30.52 30.43
C SER A 682 -3.63 29.11 30.02
N LEU A 683 -2.72 28.37 29.38
CA LEU A 683 -2.96 26.96 29.08
C LEU A 683 -3.20 26.15 30.35
N ALA A 684 -2.43 26.42 31.41
CA ALA A 684 -2.55 25.71 32.68
C ALA A 684 -3.92 25.92 33.35
N ALA A 685 -4.43 27.16 33.33
CA ALA A 685 -5.76 27.48 33.84
C ALA A 685 -6.85 26.76 33.02
N ALA A 686 -6.80 26.84 31.69
CA ALA A 686 -7.76 26.18 30.82
C ALA A 686 -7.77 24.65 30.97
N ALA A 687 -6.58 24.05 31.11
CA ALA A 687 -6.42 22.61 31.32
C ALA A 687 -6.97 22.13 32.66
N SER A 688 -6.97 23.00 33.68
CA SER A 688 -7.50 22.70 35.02
C SER A 688 -9.04 22.70 35.06
N LEU A 689 -9.69 23.44 34.15
CA LEU A 689 -11.15 23.44 33.98
C LEU A 689 -11.66 22.15 33.30
N ASP A 690 -10.79 21.38 32.66
CA ASP A 690 -11.10 20.17 31.87
C ASP A 690 -11.16 18.88 32.73
N LEU A 691 -11.41 19.00 34.05
CA LEU A 691 -11.62 17.86 34.97
C LEU A 691 -13.01 17.21 34.84
N GLY A 692 -13.84 17.67 33.90
CA GLY A 692 -15.09 17.01 33.51
C GLY A 692 -14.82 15.77 32.64
N VAL A 693 -14.98 14.59 33.24
CA VAL A 693 -14.85 13.27 32.62
C VAL A 693 -15.54 13.19 31.25
N VAL A 694 -14.77 12.92 30.21
CA VAL A 694 -15.25 12.27 28.97
C VAL A 694 -14.59 10.89 28.92
N PRO A 695 -15.34 9.78 28.92
CA PRO A 695 -14.75 8.46 28.79
C PRO A 695 -14.12 8.34 27.39
N GLY A 696 -12.82 8.02 27.34
CA GLY A 696 -12.15 7.72 26.08
C GLY A 696 -12.72 6.45 25.43
N PRO A 697 -12.65 6.31 24.09
CA PRO A 697 -12.96 5.04 23.46
C PRO A 697 -11.93 3.99 23.92
N ARG A 698 -12.43 2.81 24.30
CA ARG A 698 -11.67 1.65 24.79
C ARG A 698 -10.74 1.06 23.76
#